data_AF-A0A841VFV0-F1
#
_entry.id   AF-A0A841VFV0-F1
#
_cell.length_a   1.000
_cell.length_b   1.000
_cell.length_c   1.000
_cell.angle_alpha   90.00
_cell.angle_beta   90.00
_cell.angle_gamma   90.00
#
_symmetry.space_group_name_H-M   'P 1'
#
loop_
_entity.id
_entity.type
_entity.pdbx_description
1 polymer ?
#
loop_
_entity_poly.entity_id
_entity_poly.type
_entity_poly.pdbx_seq_one_letter_code
_entity_poly.pdbx_strand_id
1 'polypeptide(L)'
;MERKGRNLSYDAGRKQAEILLRALLSFVENSEESKDCKADWQAGTELWVTHSTLERLAELTKSYNSSLEPEAIRNALNCLISLKIIEDKRGQTNAKTRTNSKVWLFALKFPSIDKETNLNWLFKQGGEWDKCREAQKNKSGKVSKIAEEKSQGADWQEICGAMLEKHKRLTTNELLFADDEMKFELEAIHVPLALVERNKPNKCSEDISPEQGSQLYEPSYEEKQRFEHEAFLEQVICDGVGKTQGHRIALIGEPGAGKTTQLQTIAFWILKKNLGLPIWISLADLQGKSVENYLLQDWLKNALEVVRVTEEQENTFTDLFKNNRVWLLLDAADEMSSLQPLTEIFQQLTGWVKNARVVLTCRVNVWEANAGALENFETYRLLNFEYPQQVQEFIGRWFHNKDADKGEKLWQELDKAERQRIQDLVKNPLRLALLCSTWQGSDKGLPETKAGLYQQFVEEVYKWKEKRFPTTEQQQEELNAALGRLAKRSIDQETSWFRLRHKFVREELGDPKQQNSLFWLALKLGWLNEVGLAAESATKEKVYAFYHPTFEEYFAALAVDDWHEFLNHVPDNPALGVYRIFAPEWKEVILLWLGREDVGSEKKEEFIQALVEFDDGCGEYRAIDRVRRGFYEFRAYFLAAAGVDEWKNSVNSDAIVAEIVIWGFSEFKVEQNKWVEFLTPILVGAITALPQTNRIKAIAVLVELIGKPQLDYSTRRLAASILGEIDPGNQKAIDVLVELIGKPKLDYPTRWQAAESLGEIGSGNQKAIDALVELIRKSQLDDSTQRLAISSLGEIGYGNQKAIAAFVELIGKSQLDNSTRWQAALSLGKIDPGNQKAIDALVELIGNPQLDNSTRRLAAESLGEIGSG
;
A
#
# COMPACT_ATOMS: atom_id res chain seq x y z
N MET A 1 -19.43 -25.04 44.44
CA MET A 1 -19.09 -24.01 45.46
C MET A 1 -18.28 -22.91 44.78
N GLU A 2 -18.99 -21.94 44.21
CA GLU A 2 -18.42 -20.78 43.54
C GLU A 2 -17.79 -19.83 44.56
N ARG A 3 -16.51 -19.51 44.39
CA ARG A 3 -15.82 -18.50 45.21
C ARG A 3 -16.27 -17.11 44.76
N LYS A 4 -17.25 -16.53 45.46
CA LYS A 4 -17.54 -15.09 45.42
C LYS A 4 -16.24 -14.29 45.61
N GLY A 5 -15.91 -13.42 44.66
CA GLY A 5 -14.84 -12.44 44.81
C GLY A 5 -15.13 -11.55 46.02
N ARG A 6 -14.22 -11.52 46.99
CA ARG A 6 -14.35 -10.70 48.20
C ARG A 6 -13.87 -9.29 47.87
N ASN A 7 -14.70 -8.27 48.15
CA ASN A 7 -14.32 -6.87 48.04
C ASN A 7 -13.14 -6.56 48.98
N LEU A 8 -12.12 -5.84 48.48
CA LEU A 8 -10.99 -5.34 49.28
C LEU A 8 -11.51 -4.31 50.29
N SER A 9 -11.25 -4.52 51.57
CA SER A 9 -11.56 -3.54 52.61
C SER A 9 -10.36 -2.64 52.84
N TYR A 10 -10.36 -1.43 52.26
CA TYR A 10 -9.25 -0.47 52.38
C TYR A 10 -9.09 0.10 53.80
N ASP A 11 -10.18 0.25 54.56
CA ASP A 11 -10.11 0.77 55.93
C ASP A 11 -9.50 -0.28 56.87
N ALA A 12 -9.85 -1.56 56.69
CA ALA A 12 -9.16 -2.66 57.37
C ALA A 12 -7.73 -2.84 56.83
N GLY A 13 -7.56 -2.72 55.52
CA GLY A 13 -6.29 -2.88 54.80
C GLY A 13 -5.24 -1.88 55.23
N ARG A 14 -5.61 -0.62 55.49
CA ARG A 14 -4.69 0.41 56.02
C ARG A 14 -4.10 0.01 57.37
N LYS A 15 -4.95 -0.39 58.32
CA LYS A 15 -4.50 -0.84 59.66
C LYS A 15 -3.66 -2.11 59.57
N GLN A 16 -4.04 -3.05 58.72
CA GLN A 16 -3.32 -4.31 58.54
C GLN A 16 -1.96 -4.08 57.86
N ALA A 17 -1.88 -3.17 56.87
CA ALA A 17 -0.63 -2.81 56.21
C ALA A 17 0.34 -2.08 57.14
N GLU A 18 -0.17 -1.21 58.01
CA GLU A 18 0.66 -0.52 59.01
C GLU A 18 1.31 -1.52 59.97
N ILE A 19 0.53 -2.48 60.49
CA ILE A 19 1.03 -3.54 61.37
C ILE A 19 2.08 -4.41 60.65
N LEU A 20 1.79 -4.80 59.41
CA LEU A 20 2.70 -5.63 58.61
C LEU A 20 4.04 -4.92 58.33
N LEU A 21 4.00 -3.66 57.89
CA LEU A 21 5.20 -2.90 57.57
C LEU A 21 5.99 -2.54 58.82
N ARG A 22 5.33 -2.27 59.95
CA ARG A 22 6.02 -2.06 61.23
C ARG A 22 6.79 -3.30 61.66
N ALA A 23 6.22 -4.50 61.48
CA ALA A 23 6.91 -5.76 61.78
C ALA A 23 8.08 -6.02 60.80
N LEU A 24 7.89 -5.77 59.50
CA LEU A 24 8.93 -5.94 58.49
C LEU A 24 10.11 -4.96 58.66
N LEU A 25 9.84 -3.69 58.95
CA LEU A 25 10.91 -2.71 59.20
C LEU A 25 11.69 -3.04 60.47
N SER A 26 11.01 -3.51 61.53
CA SER A 26 11.69 -3.94 62.77
C SER A 26 12.55 -5.19 62.54
N PHE A 27 12.06 -6.12 61.72
CA PHE A 27 12.81 -7.33 61.34
C PHE A 27 14.11 -7.01 60.61
N VAL A 28 14.07 -6.03 59.70
CA VAL A 28 15.24 -5.60 58.92
C VAL A 28 16.20 -4.77 59.79
N GLU A 29 15.69 -3.88 60.66
CA GLU A 29 16.50 -3.11 61.60
C GLU A 29 17.29 -4.00 62.56
N ASN A 30 16.67 -5.09 63.03
CA ASN A 30 17.32 -6.06 63.92
C ASN A 30 18.26 -7.02 63.19
N SER A 31 18.41 -6.91 61.86
CA SER A 31 19.21 -7.81 61.01
C SER A 31 18.92 -9.30 61.25
N GLU A 32 17.66 -9.64 61.50
CA GLU A 32 17.25 -11.02 61.76
C GLU A 32 17.18 -11.81 60.44
N GLU A 33 18.04 -12.82 60.28
CA GLU A 33 17.91 -13.75 59.15
C GLU A 33 17.04 -14.96 59.51
N SER A 34 15.98 -15.19 58.73
CA SER A 34 15.10 -16.35 58.88
C SER A 34 15.08 -17.16 57.57
N LYS A 35 15.19 -18.49 57.65
CA LYS A 35 15.19 -19.37 56.46
C LYS A 35 13.93 -19.19 55.59
N ASP A 36 12.80 -18.83 56.20
CA ASP A 36 11.50 -18.71 55.54
C ASP A 36 11.02 -17.26 55.36
N CYS A 37 11.84 -16.25 55.72
CA CYS A 37 11.57 -14.84 55.46
C CYS A 37 12.88 -14.08 55.21
N LYS A 38 13.10 -13.56 54.00
CA LYS A 38 14.26 -12.73 53.65
C LYS A 38 13.80 -11.34 53.20
N ALA A 39 14.22 -10.32 53.94
CA ALA A 39 13.91 -8.94 53.65
C ALA A 39 15.14 -8.06 53.94
N ASP A 40 15.58 -7.28 52.95
CA ASP A 40 16.78 -6.44 53.05
C ASP A 40 16.60 -5.11 52.32
N TRP A 41 17.40 -4.11 52.72
CA TRP A 41 17.48 -2.84 52.00
C TRP A 41 18.41 -2.95 50.78
N GLN A 42 17.89 -2.55 49.61
CA GLN A 42 18.65 -2.37 48.38
C GLN A 42 18.67 -0.88 47.98
N ALA A 43 19.75 -0.46 47.34
CA ALA A 43 19.92 0.92 46.83
C ALA A 43 19.66 2.03 47.88
N GLY A 44 19.86 1.73 49.18
CA GLY A 44 19.73 2.67 50.29
C GLY A 44 18.30 3.08 50.67
N THR A 45 17.28 2.78 49.87
CA THR A 45 15.89 3.23 50.14
C THR A 45 14.82 2.26 49.63
N GLU A 46 15.18 1.10 49.09
CA GLU A 46 14.21 0.09 48.64
C GLU A 46 14.24 -1.13 49.55
N LEU A 47 13.12 -1.43 50.20
CA LEU A 47 12.96 -2.64 50.97
C LEU A 47 12.52 -3.79 50.06
N TRP A 48 13.35 -4.81 49.94
CA TRP A 48 13.10 -5.99 49.11
C TRP A 48 12.74 -7.18 49.98
N VAL A 49 11.53 -7.72 49.81
CA VAL A 49 11.13 -9.00 50.41
C VAL A 49 11.29 -10.09 49.35
N THR A 50 12.38 -10.84 49.45
CA THR A 50 12.82 -11.80 48.42
C THR A 50 12.27 -13.21 48.60
N HIS A 51 11.84 -13.55 49.82
CA HIS A 51 11.29 -14.87 50.12
C HIS A 51 10.41 -14.77 51.36
N SER A 52 9.10 -15.02 51.26
CA SER A 52 8.21 -15.06 52.43
C SER A 52 6.90 -15.80 52.13
N THR A 53 6.19 -16.29 53.16
CA THR A 53 4.83 -16.86 53.04
C THR A 53 3.83 -16.06 53.86
N LEU A 54 2.53 -16.16 53.57
CA LEU A 54 1.51 -15.45 54.36
C LEU A 54 1.50 -15.91 55.82
N GLU A 55 1.71 -17.20 56.04
CA GLU A 55 1.82 -17.78 57.39
C GLU A 55 3.03 -17.21 58.14
N ARG A 56 4.17 -17.07 57.44
CA ARG A 56 5.39 -16.52 58.07
C ARG A 56 5.28 -15.02 58.35
N LEU A 57 4.68 -14.25 57.45
CA LEU A 57 4.39 -12.84 57.71
C LEU A 57 3.42 -12.68 58.90
N ALA A 58 2.48 -13.60 59.09
CA ALA A 58 1.56 -13.62 60.24
C ALA A 58 2.32 -13.87 61.54
N GLU A 59 3.20 -14.87 61.56
CA GLU A 59 4.10 -15.10 62.70
C GLU A 59 5.00 -13.90 62.98
N LEU A 60 5.54 -13.26 61.94
CA LEU A 60 6.39 -12.08 62.11
C LEU A 60 5.64 -10.96 62.84
N THR A 61 4.39 -10.70 62.48
CA THR A 61 3.59 -9.68 63.18
C THR A 61 3.40 -10.04 64.66
N LYS A 62 3.20 -11.33 65.00
CA LYS A 62 3.08 -11.80 66.39
C LYS A 62 4.33 -11.52 67.21
N SER A 63 5.52 -11.71 66.63
CA SER A 63 6.81 -11.43 67.30
C SER A 63 7.00 -9.96 67.67
N TYR A 64 6.29 -9.05 66.98
CA TYR A 64 6.35 -7.60 67.22
C TYR A 64 5.05 -7.05 67.85
N ASN A 65 4.43 -7.84 68.74
CA ASN A 65 3.26 -7.48 69.56
C ASN A 65 1.99 -7.12 68.77
N SER A 66 1.76 -7.70 67.58
CA SER A 66 0.52 -7.49 66.82
C SER A 66 0.13 -8.74 66.05
N SER A 67 -0.99 -9.39 66.35
CA SER A 67 -1.37 -10.65 65.67
C SER A 67 -2.24 -10.38 64.45
N LEU A 68 -1.70 -10.57 63.23
CA LEU A 68 -2.49 -10.65 62.00
C LEU A 68 -2.66 -12.11 61.55
N GLU A 69 -3.88 -12.45 61.13
CA GLU A 69 -4.16 -13.72 60.46
C GLU A 69 -3.71 -13.68 58.99
N PRO A 70 -3.39 -14.81 58.34
CA PRO A 70 -2.91 -14.85 56.95
C PRO A 70 -3.82 -14.15 55.93
N GLU A 71 -5.14 -14.16 56.16
CA GLU A 71 -6.11 -13.47 55.30
C GLU A 71 -6.05 -11.94 55.46
N ALA A 72 -5.74 -11.45 56.67
CA ALA A 72 -5.55 -10.02 56.93
C ALA A 72 -4.28 -9.52 56.24
N ILE A 73 -3.21 -10.33 56.20
CA ILE A 73 -1.98 -10.03 55.46
C ILE A 73 -2.22 -10.02 53.97
N ARG A 74 -3.01 -10.98 53.47
CA ARG A 74 -3.42 -11.00 52.06
C ARG A 74 -4.17 -9.73 51.68
N ASN A 75 -5.12 -9.28 52.52
CA ASN A 75 -5.84 -8.02 52.28
C ASN A 75 -4.90 -6.80 52.34
N ALA A 76 -3.96 -6.75 53.29
CA ALA A 76 -2.95 -5.69 53.38
C ALA A 76 -2.08 -5.59 52.13
N LEU A 77 -1.50 -6.72 51.70
CA LEU A 77 -0.65 -6.77 50.50
C LEU A 77 -1.43 -6.42 49.25
N ASN A 78 -2.65 -6.93 49.08
CA ASN A 78 -3.49 -6.58 47.93
C ASN A 78 -3.86 -5.08 47.92
N CYS A 79 -4.09 -4.45 49.07
CA CYS A 79 -4.32 -3.01 49.16
C CYS A 79 -3.06 -2.21 48.80
N LEU A 80 -1.88 -2.64 49.27
CA LEU A 80 -0.60 -2.01 48.94
C LEU A 80 -0.30 -2.12 47.43
N ILE A 81 -0.60 -3.26 46.81
CA ILE A 81 -0.44 -3.47 45.36
C ILE A 81 -1.44 -2.61 44.58
N SER A 82 -2.72 -2.59 44.99
CA SER A 82 -3.76 -1.84 44.28
C SER A 82 -3.52 -0.32 44.33
N LEU A 83 -2.95 0.17 45.43
CA LEU A 83 -2.52 1.56 45.59
C LEU A 83 -1.17 1.86 44.92
N LYS A 84 -0.55 0.88 44.25
CA LYS A 84 0.79 0.97 43.64
C LYS A 84 1.89 1.42 44.63
N ILE A 85 1.72 1.08 45.90
CA ILE A 85 2.70 1.38 46.97
C ILE A 85 3.82 0.33 46.93
N ILE A 86 3.46 -0.96 46.79
CA ILE A 86 4.44 -2.03 46.56
C ILE A 86 4.40 -2.50 45.11
N GLU A 87 5.55 -2.87 44.59
CA GLU A 87 5.66 -3.54 43.30
C GLU A 87 5.64 -5.06 43.51
N ASP A 88 4.63 -5.74 42.96
CA ASP A 88 4.56 -7.19 42.98
C ASP A 88 5.54 -7.76 41.95
N LYS A 89 6.59 -8.43 42.45
CA LYS A 89 7.66 -8.98 41.62
C LYS A 89 7.42 -10.44 41.25
N ARG A 90 6.24 -11.01 41.53
CA ARG A 90 5.88 -12.39 41.17
C ARG A 90 5.67 -12.54 39.65
N GLY A 91 6.76 -12.51 38.89
CA GLY A 91 6.80 -12.79 37.45
C GLY A 91 7.52 -14.11 37.16
N GLN A 92 6.84 -15.05 36.51
CA GLN A 92 7.39 -16.28 35.91
C GLN A 92 7.87 -17.43 36.82
N THR A 93 7.82 -17.33 38.16
CA THR A 93 8.13 -18.48 39.05
C THR A 93 6.95 -18.87 39.93
N ASN A 94 6.35 -20.04 39.67
CA ASN A 94 5.43 -20.72 40.60
C ASN A 94 6.22 -21.42 41.73
N ALA A 95 7.20 -20.74 42.31
CA ALA A 95 8.03 -21.30 43.36
C ALA A 95 7.18 -21.56 44.62
N LYS A 96 7.18 -22.81 45.08
CA LYS A 96 6.55 -23.24 46.33
C LYS A 96 7.64 -23.55 47.35
N THR A 97 7.37 -23.28 48.63
CA THR A 97 8.24 -23.71 49.73
C THR A 97 8.22 -25.25 49.87
N ARG A 98 9.13 -25.84 50.67
CA ARG A 98 9.06 -27.27 51.05
C ARG A 98 7.73 -27.66 51.71
N THR A 99 7.01 -26.69 52.25
CA THR A 99 5.67 -26.83 52.86
C THR A 99 4.52 -26.62 51.86
N ASN A 100 4.81 -26.51 50.56
CA ASN A 100 3.84 -26.30 49.47
C ASN A 100 3.09 -24.95 49.50
N SER A 101 3.55 -23.98 50.31
CA SER A 101 3.00 -22.62 50.38
C SER A 101 3.54 -21.72 49.27
N LYS A 102 2.70 -20.81 48.75
CA LYS A 102 3.10 -19.83 47.73
C LYS A 102 4.02 -18.77 48.33
N VAL A 103 5.17 -18.54 47.69
CA VAL A 103 6.11 -17.48 48.06
C VAL A 103 5.57 -16.12 47.61
N TRP A 104 5.71 -15.11 48.47
CA TRP A 104 5.41 -13.70 48.19
C TRP A 104 6.72 -12.94 47.99
N LEU A 105 6.79 -12.23 46.87
CA LEU A 105 7.96 -11.47 46.42
C LEU A 105 7.50 -10.06 46.04
N PHE A 106 8.02 -9.03 46.73
CA PHE A 106 7.65 -7.65 46.45
C PHE A 106 8.76 -6.69 46.87
N ALA A 107 8.77 -5.51 46.24
CA ALA A 107 9.67 -4.41 46.57
C ALA A 107 8.85 -3.17 46.96
N LEU A 108 9.36 -2.42 47.94
CA LEU A 108 8.75 -1.19 48.44
C LEU A 108 9.80 -0.08 48.49
N LYS A 109 9.52 1.06 47.87
CA LYS A 109 10.41 2.22 47.89
C LYS A 109 10.00 3.20 48.98
N PHE A 110 10.94 3.53 49.85
CA PHE A 110 10.76 4.46 50.96
C PHE A 110 11.57 5.75 50.77
N PRO A 111 11.21 6.86 51.42
CA PRO A 111 12.00 8.10 51.38
C PRO A 111 13.25 8.05 52.28
N SER A 112 13.32 7.11 53.22
CA SER A 112 14.41 6.95 54.19
C SER A 112 14.58 5.47 54.57
N ILE A 113 15.63 5.15 55.32
CA ILE A 113 15.80 3.84 55.99
C ILE A 113 15.11 3.85 57.36
N ASP A 114 14.93 5.04 57.97
CA ASP A 114 14.37 5.18 59.31
C ASP A 114 12.89 4.74 59.37
N LYS A 115 12.59 3.78 60.25
CA LYS A 115 11.28 3.17 60.39
C LYS A 115 10.16 4.16 60.73
N GLU A 116 10.36 5.02 61.72
CA GLU A 116 9.31 5.96 62.15
C GLU A 116 9.05 7.03 61.08
N THR A 117 10.09 7.49 60.38
CA THR A 117 9.97 8.38 59.23
C THR A 117 9.13 7.75 58.12
N ASN A 118 9.37 6.47 57.81
CA ASN A 118 8.67 5.73 56.76
C ASN A 118 7.20 5.42 57.11
N LEU A 119 6.93 5.00 58.35
CA LEU A 119 5.56 4.77 58.82
C LEU A 119 4.75 6.06 58.85
N ASN A 120 5.36 7.17 59.29
CA ASN A 120 4.72 8.48 59.25
C ASN A 120 4.49 8.98 57.82
N TRP A 121 5.48 8.83 56.93
CA TRP A 121 5.31 9.19 55.52
C TRP A 121 4.14 8.44 54.87
N LEU A 122 3.99 7.15 55.16
CA LEU A 122 2.97 6.31 54.53
C LEU A 122 1.59 6.47 55.18
N PHE A 123 1.50 6.42 56.51
CA PHE A 123 0.22 6.26 57.23
C PHE A 123 -0.27 7.46 58.02
N LYS A 124 0.51 8.55 58.18
CA LYS A 124 0.01 9.78 58.83
C LYS A 124 -1.20 10.33 58.06
N GLN A 125 -2.05 11.10 58.72
CA GLN A 125 -3.17 11.77 58.06
C GLN A 125 -2.64 12.67 56.92
N GLY A 126 -3.05 12.40 55.68
CA GLY A 126 -2.53 13.06 54.48
C GLY A 126 -1.17 12.53 53.98
N GLY A 127 -0.71 11.40 54.51
CA GLY A 127 0.47 10.66 54.04
C GLY A 127 0.24 9.94 52.71
N GLU A 128 1.24 9.20 52.23
CA GLU A 128 1.24 8.60 50.89
C GLU A 128 0.08 7.61 50.69
N TRP A 129 -0.34 6.88 51.72
CA TRP A 129 -1.52 6.01 51.63
C TRP A 129 -2.79 6.81 51.32
N ASP A 130 -3.00 7.93 52.00
CA ASP A 130 -4.17 8.79 51.81
C ASP A 130 -4.12 9.48 50.44
N LYS A 131 -2.93 9.94 50.01
CA LYS A 131 -2.72 10.52 48.67
C LYS A 131 -2.97 9.51 47.56
N CYS A 132 -2.45 8.28 47.67
CA CYS A 132 -2.69 7.22 46.69
C CYS A 132 -4.16 6.80 46.69
N ARG A 133 -4.81 6.75 47.85
CA ARG A 133 -6.24 6.43 47.96
C ARG A 133 -7.12 7.56 47.42
N GLU A 134 -6.75 8.83 47.65
CA GLU A 134 -7.42 9.99 47.07
C GLU A 134 -7.18 10.07 45.56
N ALA A 135 -5.98 9.77 45.07
CA ALA A 135 -5.69 9.65 43.65
C ALA A 135 -6.46 8.49 43.01
N GLN A 136 -6.63 7.37 43.72
CA GLN A 136 -7.46 6.26 43.28
C GLN A 136 -8.96 6.59 43.38
N LYS A 137 -9.40 7.39 44.36
CA LYS A 137 -10.77 7.93 44.45
C LYS A 137 -11.04 9.06 43.46
N ASN A 138 -10.02 9.79 43.02
CA ASN A 138 -10.10 10.82 41.99
C ASN A 138 -9.94 10.22 40.59
N LYS A 139 -9.27 9.06 40.45
CA LYS A 139 -9.38 8.19 39.27
C LYS A 139 -10.72 7.45 39.26
N SER A 140 -11.19 6.92 40.38
CA SER A 140 -12.53 6.36 40.53
C SER A 140 -13.61 7.43 40.55
N GLY A 141 -13.24 8.71 40.71
CA GLY A 141 -14.11 9.88 40.82
C GLY A 141 -14.17 10.69 39.52
N LYS A 142 -13.08 10.68 38.73
CA LYS A 142 -13.15 10.90 37.28
C LYS A 142 -13.88 9.76 36.60
N VAL A 143 -13.77 8.52 37.09
CA VAL A 143 -14.60 7.41 36.63
C VAL A 143 -16.01 7.47 37.23
N SER A 144 -16.29 7.99 38.43
CA SER A 144 -17.67 7.98 38.97
C SER A 144 -18.51 9.16 38.50
N LYS A 145 -17.92 10.34 38.26
CA LYS A 145 -18.64 11.41 37.55
C LYS A 145 -18.84 11.09 36.07
N ILE A 146 -17.95 10.30 35.47
CA ILE A 146 -18.16 9.79 34.10
C ILE A 146 -19.05 8.53 34.10
N ALA A 147 -19.12 7.71 35.16
CA ALA A 147 -19.88 6.46 35.17
C ALA A 147 -21.32 6.61 35.68
N GLU A 148 -21.64 7.62 36.49
CA GLU A 148 -23.04 7.98 36.76
C GLU A 148 -23.63 8.85 35.63
N GLU A 149 -22.81 9.52 34.82
CA GLU A 149 -23.25 10.14 33.55
C GLU A 149 -23.23 9.15 32.36
N LYS A 150 -22.37 8.12 32.34
CA LYS A 150 -22.37 7.06 31.31
C LYS A 150 -23.42 5.95 31.50
N SER A 151 -24.28 6.04 32.53
CA SER A 151 -25.59 5.37 32.49
C SER A 151 -26.62 6.14 31.63
N GLN A 152 -26.23 7.28 31.08
CA GLN A 152 -26.88 7.93 29.93
C GLN A 152 -25.86 8.11 28.79
N GLY A 153 -25.64 7.03 28.04
CA GLY A 153 -24.96 7.06 26.74
C GLY A 153 -23.43 6.94 26.79
N ALA A 154 -22.89 5.77 26.44
CA ALA A 154 -21.49 5.66 26.08
C ALA A 154 -21.21 6.53 24.84
N ASP A 155 -20.21 7.42 24.91
CA ASP A 155 -19.74 8.17 23.74
C ASP A 155 -18.94 7.23 22.83
N TRP A 156 -19.67 6.52 21.98
CA TRP A 156 -19.10 5.57 21.03
C TRP A 156 -18.16 6.22 20.01
N GLN A 157 -18.28 7.52 19.78
CA GLN A 157 -17.43 8.25 18.84
C GLN A 157 -16.03 8.44 19.41
N GLU A 158 -15.93 8.79 20.70
CA GLU A 158 -14.66 8.82 21.43
C GLU A 158 -14.01 7.43 21.50
N ILE A 159 -14.80 6.38 21.75
CA ILE A 159 -14.30 4.99 21.82
C ILE A 159 -13.75 4.53 20.46
N CYS A 160 -14.49 4.73 19.38
CA CYS A 160 -14.02 4.41 18.02
C CYS A 160 -12.78 5.22 17.65
N GLY A 161 -12.74 6.51 18.02
CA GLY A 161 -11.55 7.36 17.86
C GLY A 161 -10.32 6.79 18.56
N ALA A 162 -10.43 6.48 19.85
CA ALA A 162 -9.32 5.91 20.63
C ALA A 162 -8.84 4.55 20.11
N MET A 163 -9.75 3.72 19.58
CA MET A 163 -9.39 2.46 18.94
C MET A 163 -8.67 2.69 17.61
N LEU A 164 -9.08 3.68 16.81
CA LEU A 164 -8.43 4.05 15.55
C LEU A 164 -7.07 4.73 15.73
N GLU A 165 -6.83 5.44 16.83
CA GLU A 165 -5.50 6.02 17.13
C GLU A 165 -4.37 4.96 17.10
N LYS A 166 -4.68 3.71 17.47
CA LYS A 166 -3.74 2.58 17.36
C LYS A 166 -3.31 2.28 15.92
N HIS A 167 -4.14 2.69 14.95
CA HIS A 167 -3.97 2.49 13.52
C HIS A 167 -3.50 3.75 12.77
N LYS A 168 -3.13 4.86 13.46
CA LYS A 168 -2.49 6.03 12.82
C LYS A 168 -1.11 5.75 12.23
N ARG A 169 -0.49 4.66 12.67
CA ARG A 169 0.84 4.23 12.19
C ARG A 169 0.70 3.55 10.84
N LEU A 170 1.64 3.86 9.95
CA LEU A 170 1.75 3.20 8.65
C LEU A 170 2.21 1.75 8.82
N THR A 171 1.59 0.84 8.06
CA THR A 171 1.96 -0.59 8.05
C THR A 171 3.38 -0.83 7.53
N THR A 172 3.88 0.04 6.64
CA THR A 172 5.28 0.05 6.19
C THR A 172 6.27 0.25 7.34
N ASN A 173 5.86 0.87 8.45
CA ASN A 173 6.75 1.09 9.58
C ASN A 173 7.22 -0.22 10.24
N GLU A 174 6.38 -1.26 10.26
CA GLU A 174 6.74 -2.54 10.88
C GLU A 174 7.79 -3.31 10.07
N LEU A 175 7.84 -3.06 8.75
CA LEU A 175 8.81 -3.65 7.85
C LEU A 175 10.12 -2.85 7.80
N LEU A 176 10.02 -1.54 7.57
CA LEU A 176 11.15 -0.67 7.23
C LEU A 176 11.90 -0.16 8.47
N PHE A 177 11.23 -0.03 9.63
CA PHE A 177 11.78 0.71 10.76
C PHE A 177 11.88 -0.13 12.03
N ALA A 178 13.08 -0.65 12.28
CA ALA A 178 13.42 -1.32 13.53
C ALA A 178 13.69 -0.35 14.70
N ASP A 179 14.02 0.91 14.42
CA ASP A 179 14.29 1.95 15.43
C ASP A 179 13.16 2.99 15.48
N ASP A 180 12.82 3.47 16.68
CA ASP A 180 11.74 4.45 16.91
C ASP A 180 11.97 5.79 16.18
N GLU A 181 13.21 6.11 15.81
CA GLU A 181 13.61 7.35 15.12
C GLU A 181 13.18 7.42 13.64
N MET A 182 12.81 6.29 13.02
CA MET A 182 12.43 6.24 11.60
C MET A 182 10.93 6.08 11.33
N LYS A 183 10.07 6.11 12.35
CA LYS A 183 8.62 5.93 12.18
C LYS A 183 7.92 7.17 11.62
N PHE A 184 7.00 6.97 10.69
CA PHE A 184 6.14 8.02 10.15
C PHE A 184 4.69 7.86 10.62
N GLU A 185 4.02 8.98 10.85
CA GLU A 185 2.56 9.02 10.98
C GLU A 185 1.92 9.18 9.59
N LEU A 186 0.71 8.65 9.42
CA LEU A 186 0.00 8.68 8.14
C LEU A 186 -0.05 10.09 7.53
N GLU A 187 -0.46 11.07 8.32
CA GLU A 187 -0.65 12.48 7.90
C GLU A 187 0.65 13.13 7.42
N ALA A 188 1.81 12.65 7.85
CA ALA A 188 3.10 13.23 7.51
C ALA A 188 3.58 12.88 6.09
N ILE A 189 3.18 11.72 5.55
CA ILE A 189 3.69 11.23 4.26
C ILE A 189 2.60 10.80 3.27
N HIS A 190 1.32 10.78 3.68
CA HIS A 190 0.24 10.35 2.80
C HIS A 190 0.13 11.27 1.59
N VAL A 191 0.17 10.70 0.38
CA VAL A 191 -0.21 11.38 -0.86
C VAL A 191 -1.49 10.70 -1.38
N PRO A 192 -2.55 11.46 -1.69
CA PRO A 192 -3.83 10.87 -2.11
C PRO A 192 -3.71 10.10 -3.43
N LEU A 193 -4.35 8.93 -3.51
CA LEU A 193 -4.42 8.12 -4.74
C LEU A 193 -5.80 8.24 -5.38
N ALA A 194 -5.84 8.32 -6.70
CA ALA A 194 -7.06 8.23 -7.48
C ALA A 194 -7.61 6.78 -7.51
N LEU A 195 -8.91 6.65 -7.73
CA LEU A 195 -9.62 5.38 -7.79
C LEU A 195 -10.44 5.27 -9.06
N VAL A 196 -10.58 4.07 -9.61
CA VAL A 196 -11.43 3.80 -10.77
C VAL A 196 -12.53 2.80 -10.40
N GLU A 197 -13.79 3.16 -10.68
CA GLU A 197 -14.93 2.26 -10.52
C GLU A 197 -14.93 1.20 -11.64
N ARG A 198 -15.09 -0.07 -11.24
CA ARG A 198 -15.16 -1.20 -12.17
C ARG A 198 -16.56 -1.80 -12.27
N ASN A 199 -16.93 -2.18 -13.50
CA ASN A 199 -18.03 -3.13 -13.75
C ASN A 199 -17.50 -4.57 -13.83
N LYS A 200 -18.39 -5.54 -13.57
CA LYS A 200 -18.14 -6.97 -13.84
C LYS A 200 -17.80 -7.13 -15.33
N PRO A 201 -16.84 -7.98 -15.70
CA PRO A 201 -16.67 -8.34 -17.10
C PRO A 201 -17.96 -9.05 -17.56
N ASN A 202 -18.45 -8.70 -18.76
CA ASN A 202 -19.35 -9.60 -19.46
C ASN A 202 -18.59 -10.92 -19.62
N LYS A 203 -19.22 -12.06 -19.28
CA LYS A 203 -18.64 -13.38 -19.56
C LYS A 203 -18.36 -13.46 -21.06
N CYS A 204 -17.11 -13.24 -21.48
CA CYS A 204 -16.66 -13.59 -22.81
C CYS A 204 -16.39 -15.10 -22.79
N SER A 205 -17.35 -15.85 -23.31
CA SER A 205 -17.21 -17.26 -23.70
C SER A 205 -16.69 -17.36 -25.14
N GLU A 206 -15.66 -16.61 -25.49
CA GLU A 206 -15.00 -16.69 -26.79
C GLU A 206 -13.48 -16.69 -26.59
N ASP A 207 -12.78 -17.55 -27.33
CA ASP A 207 -11.33 -17.71 -27.32
C ASP A 207 -10.63 -16.36 -27.59
N ILE A 208 -10.00 -15.78 -26.57
CA ILE A 208 -9.20 -14.53 -26.68
C ILE A 208 -7.73 -14.93 -26.90
N SER A 209 -7.06 -14.24 -27.83
CA SER A 209 -5.80 -14.71 -28.41
C SER A 209 -4.58 -14.62 -27.47
N PRO A 210 -3.59 -15.52 -27.63
CA PRO A 210 -2.39 -15.63 -26.79
C PRO A 210 -1.38 -14.46 -26.87
N GLU A 211 -1.66 -13.39 -27.63
CA GLU A 211 -0.70 -12.30 -27.88
C GLU A 211 -0.75 -11.15 -26.85
N GLN A 212 -1.74 -11.11 -25.96
CA GLN A 212 -1.91 -10.01 -25.00
C GLN A 212 -1.19 -10.26 -23.66
N GLY A 213 0.15 -10.26 -23.70
CA GLY A 213 0.98 -10.18 -22.49
C GLY A 213 0.90 -8.79 -21.83
N SER A 214 1.07 -8.72 -20.50
CA SER A 214 0.92 -7.52 -19.64
C SER A 214 -0.47 -6.86 -19.62
N GLN A 215 -1.23 -6.89 -20.73
CA GLN A 215 -2.68 -6.62 -20.77
C GLN A 215 -3.50 -7.72 -20.07
N LEU A 216 -2.91 -8.88 -19.75
CA LEU A 216 -3.52 -9.86 -18.84
C LEU A 216 -3.70 -9.35 -17.39
N TYR A 217 -2.96 -8.30 -16.97
CA TYR A 217 -3.07 -7.68 -15.62
C TYR A 217 -3.67 -6.27 -15.64
N GLU A 218 -3.88 -5.71 -16.83
CA GLU A 218 -4.82 -4.62 -17.06
C GLU A 218 -5.95 -5.17 -17.90
N PRO A 219 -6.93 -5.84 -17.27
CA PRO A 219 -8.02 -6.33 -18.08
C PRO A 219 -8.71 -5.12 -18.69
N SER A 220 -9.12 -5.27 -19.95
CA SER A 220 -9.94 -4.31 -20.67
C SER A 220 -11.30 -4.21 -19.97
N TYR A 221 -11.31 -3.52 -18.85
CA TYR A 221 -12.52 -3.11 -18.19
C TYR A 221 -12.95 -1.79 -18.83
N GLU A 222 -14.25 -1.62 -19.00
CA GLU A 222 -14.78 -0.28 -19.17
C GLU A 222 -14.54 0.46 -17.85
N GLU A 223 -13.53 1.34 -17.82
CA GLU A 223 -13.40 2.34 -16.77
C GLU A 223 -14.67 3.18 -16.79
N LYS A 224 -15.59 2.90 -15.87
CA LYS A 224 -16.88 3.57 -15.87
C LYS A 224 -16.72 5.03 -15.48
N GLN A 225 -15.90 5.25 -14.46
CA GLN A 225 -15.62 6.57 -13.92
C GLN A 225 -14.33 6.55 -13.09
N ARG A 226 -13.47 7.52 -13.35
CA ARG A 226 -12.31 7.85 -12.51
C ARG A 226 -12.75 8.84 -11.43
N PHE A 227 -12.29 8.62 -10.20
CA PHE A 227 -12.51 9.48 -9.05
C PHE A 227 -11.18 9.91 -8.49
N GLU A 228 -10.97 11.23 -8.41
CA GLU A 228 -9.93 11.77 -7.55
C GLU A 228 -10.26 11.51 -6.08
N HIS A 229 -9.24 11.49 -5.22
CA HIS A 229 -9.38 11.04 -3.84
C HIS A 229 -10.47 11.78 -3.06
N GLU A 230 -10.50 13.12 -3.14
CA GLU A 230 -11.51 13.93 -2.45
C GLU A 230 -12.90 13.71 -3.03
N ALA A 231 -13.01 13.64 -4.36
CA ALA A 231 -14.26 13.34 -5.03
C ALA A 231 -14.82 11.96 -4.61
N PHE A 232 -13.96 10.96 -4.42
CA PHE A 232 -14.38 9.66 -3.90
C PHE A 232 -14.92 9.76 -2.45
N LEU A 233 -14.23 10.48 -1.57
CA LEU A 233 -14.66 10.65 -0.18
C LEU A 233 -15.97 11.46 -0.05
N GLU A 234 -16.21 12.42 -0.94
CA GLU A 234 -17.44 13.20 -0.93
C GLU A 234 -18.57 12.45 -1.63
N GLN A 235 -18.41 12.06 -2.89
CA GLN A 235 -19.50 11.49 -3.69
C GLN A 235 -19.86 10.07 -3.24
N VAL A 236 -18.87 9.21 -3.01
CA VAL A 236 -19.13 7.79 -2.71
C VAL A 236 -19.36 7.58 -1.21
N ILE A 237 -18.48 8.12 -0.36
CA ILE A 237 -18.54 7.86 1.10
C ILE A 237 -19.56 8.76 1.80
N CYS A 238 -19.61 10.06 1.49
CA CYS A 238 -20.53 11.00 2.16
C CYS A 238 -21.93 10.99 1.52
N ASP A 239 -22.01 11.23 0.21
CA ASP A 239 -23.30 11.40 -0.48
C ASP A 239 -23.96 10.06 -0.83
N GLY A 240 -23.19 8.96 -0.81
CA GLY A 240 -23.69 7.63 -1.13
C GLY A 240 -24.14 7.53 -2.59
N VAL A 241 -23.38 8.12 -3.52
CA VAL A 241 -23.60 7.98 -4.96
C VAL A 241 -23.11 6.60 -5.40
N GLY A 242 -24.00 5.82 -6.02
CA GLY A 242 -23.68 4.46 -6.47
C GLY A 242 -24.85 3.49 -6.38
N LYS A 243 -24.66 2.26 -6.89
CA LYS A 243 -25.66 1.17 -6.86
C LYS A 243 -26.00 0.73 -5.43
N THR A 244 -25.04 0.80 -4.51
CA THR A 244 -25.19 0.35 -3.12
C THR A 244 -25.38 1.51 -2.15
N GLN A 245 -25.44 2.74 -2.66
CA GLN A 245 -25.50 3.96 -1.86
C GLN A 245 -24.38 4.03 -0.81
N GLY A 246 -23.17 3.59 -1.17
CA GLY A 246 -22.01 3.54 -0.27
C GLY A 246 -22.09 2.51 0.87
N HIS A 247 -23.02 1.55 0.84
CA HIS A 247 -23.17 0.55 1.92
C HIS A 247 -22.22 -0.65 1.78
N ARG A 248 -21.74 -0.94 0.57
CA ARG A 248 -20.93 -2.13 0.27
C ARG A 248 -19.85 -1.76 -0.74
N ILE A 249 -18.66 -1.48 -0.23
CA ILE A 249 -17.53 -0.96 -1.01
C ILE A 249 -16.36 -1.94 -0.91
N ALA A 250 -15.78 -2.28 -2.05
CA ALA A 250 -14.57 -3.09 -2.14
C ALA A 250 -13.44 -2.26 -2.77
N LEU A 251 -12.35 -2.09 -2.03
CA LEU A 251 -11.13 -1.46 -2.48
C LEU A 251 -10.14 -2.53 -2.90
N ILE A 252 -9.87 -2.62 -4.19
CA ILE A 252 -8.93 -3.59 -4.76
C ILE A 252 -7.70 -2.91 -5.32
N GLY A 253 -6.62 -3.67 -5.44
CA GLY A 253 -5.36 -3.15 -5.96
C GLY A 253 -4.22 -4.13 -5.76
N GLU A 254 -3.12 -3.88 -6.45
CA GLU A 254 -1.90 -4.68 -6.33
C GLU A 254 -1.34 -4.62 -4.89
N PRO A 255 -0.49 -5.58 -4.50
CA PRO A 255 0.28 -5.45 -3.27
C PRO A 255 1.07 -4.13 -3.25
N GLY A 256 1.12 -3.50 -2.07
CA GLY A 256 1.77 -2.19 -1.93
C GLY A 256 1.04 -0.99 -2.55
N ALA A 257 -0.13 -1.17 -3.19
CA ALA A 257 -0.91 -0.08 -3.81
C ALA A 257 -1.57 0.90 -2.81
N GLY A 258 -1.32 0.79 -1.51
CA GLY A 258 -1.88 1.70 -0.50
C GLY A 258 -3.32 1.41 -0.06
N LYS A 259 -3.86 0.20 -0.29
CA LYS A 259 -5.24 -0.17 0.12
C LYS A 259 -5.52 0.07 1.60
N THR A 260 -4.66 -0.46 2.48
CA THR A 260 -4.76 -0.24 3.93
C THR A 260 -4.68 1.23 4.29
N THR A 261 -3.79 1.98 3.63
CA THR A 261 -3.65 3.44 3.80
C THR A 261 -4.93 4.18 3.41
N GLN A 262 -5.55 3.82 2.28
CA GLN A 262 -6.84 4.40 1.86
C GLN A 262 -7.96 4.06 2.85
N LEU A 263 -8.00 2.82 3.36
CA LEU A 263 -8.97 2.40 4.38
C LEU A 263 -8.79 3.21 5.68
N GLN A 264 -7.54 3.52 6.06
CA GLN A 264 -7.24 4.40 7.21
C GLN A 264 -7.76 5.81 6.96
N THR A 265 -7.51 6.39 5.78
CA THR A 265 -8.01 7.73 5.42
C THR A 265 -9.54 7.80 5.49
N ILE A 266 -10.24 6.78 4.98
CA ILE A 266 -11.70 6.66 5.08
C ILE A 266 -12.14 6.62 6.55
N ALA A 267 -11.44 5.86 7.41
CA ALA A 267 -11.76 5.75 8.84
C ALA A 267 -11.75 7.12 9.54
N PHE A 268 -10.67 7.89 9.36
CA PHE A 268 -10.52 9.21 9.95
C PHE A 268 -11.50 10.22 9.35
N TRP A 269 -11.80 10.11 8.05
CA TRP A 269 -12.79 10.95 7.39
C TRP A 269 -14.20 10.75 7.96
N ILE A 270 -14.62 9.49 8.17
CA ILE A 270 -15.92 9.15 8.78
C ILE A 270 -16.05 9.78 10.17
N LEU A 271 -15.01 9.71 11.00
CA LEU A 271 -15.00 10.34 12.32
C LEU A 271 -15.08 11.86 12.23
N LYS A 272 -14.24 12.47 11.37
CA LYS A 272 -14.13 13.93 11.22
C LYS A 272 -15.43 14.56 10.73
N LYS A 273 -16.11 13.92 9.78
CA LYS A 273 -17.39 14.39 9.21
C LYS A 273 -18.62 13.90 9.99
N ASN A 274 -18.42 13.13 11.05
CA ASN A 274 -19.48 12.55 11.88
C ASN A 274 -20.51 11.72 11.07
N LEU A 275 -20.04 10.94 10.09
CA LEU A 275 -20.89 10.12 9.22
C LEU A 275 -21.32 8.80 9.90
N GLY A 276 -20.64 8.41 10.97
CA GLY A 276 -20.92 7.19 11.72
C GLY A 276 -19.76 6.77 12.62
N LEU A 277 -19.78 5.51 13.03
CA LEU A 277 -18.85 4.88 13.95
C LEU A 277 -17.98 3.86 13.19
N PRO A 278 -16.74 4.20 12.82
CA PRO A 278 -15.83 3.28 12.16
C PRO A 278 -15.24 2.28 13.14
N ILE A 279 -15.34 1.00 12.77
CA ILE A 279 -14.79 -0.14 13.48
C ILE A 279 -13.82 -0.83 12.53
N TRP A 280 -12.53 -0.76 12.88
CA TRP A 280 -11.46 -1.43 12.14
C TRP A 280 -11.31 -2.88 12.57
N ILE A 281 -11.21 -3.79 11.59
CA ILE A 281 -10.91 -5.20 11.79
C ILE A 281 -9.84 -5.61 10.79
N SER A 282 -8.66 -5.99 11.27
CA SER A 282 -7.72 -6.76 10.47
C SER A 282 -8.27 -8.17 10.31
N LEU A 283 -8.54 -8.61 9.08
CA LEU A 283 -9.15 -9.92 8.85
C LEU A 283 -8.21 -11.08 9.18
N ALA A 284 -6.89 -10.83 9.24
CA ALA A 284 -5.91 -11.75 9.79
C ALA A 284 -6.14 -12.04 11.30
N ASP A 285 -6.64 -11.05 12.06
CA ASP A 285 -6.88 -11.18 13.51
C ASP A 285 -8.10 -12.02 13.86
N LEU A 286 -8.98 -12.32 12.89
CA LEU A 286 -10.14 -13.17 13.13
C LEU A 286 -9.72 -14.58 13.58
N GLN A 287 -8.57 -15.09 13.13
CA GLN A 287 -8.02 -16.41 13.52
C GLN A 287 -9.07 -17.54 13.46
N GLY A 288 -9.97 -17.48 12.47
CA GLY A 288 -11.07 -18.45 12.28
C GLY A 288 -12.33 -18.21 13.11
N LYS A 289 -12.42 -17.11 13.88
CA LYS A 289 -13.67 -16.64 14.51
C LYS A 289 -14.55 -15.92 13.48
N SER A 290 -15.87 -15.93 13.70
CA SER A 290 -16.78 -15.08 12.94
C SER A 290 -16.62 -13.61 13.36
N VAL A 291 -16.92 -12.69 12.44
CA VAL A 291 -16.95 -11.23 12.69
C VAL A 291 -17.81 -10.90 13.91
N GLU A 292 -18.99 -11.50 14.06
CA GLU A 292 -19.85 -11.31 15.24
C GLU A 292 -19.15 -11.67 16.55
N ASN A 293 -18.50 -12.84 16.60
CA ASN A 293 -17.82 -13.30 17.81
C ASN A 293 -16.58 -12.46 18.13
N TYR A 294 -15.82 -12.08 17.11
CA TYR A 294 -14.66 -11.19 17.28
C TYR A 294 -15.09 -9.83 17.81
N LEU A 295 -16.17 -9.26 17.26
CA LEU A 295 -16.72 -7.98 17.69
C LEU A 295 -17.12 -8.00 19.17
N LEU A 296 -17.82 -9.03 19.62
CA LEU A 296 -18.31 -9.11 21.01
C LEU A 296 -17.21 -9.50 22.01
N GLN A 297 -16.39 -10.50 21.69
CA GLN A 297 -15.47 -11.11 22.66
C GLN A 297 -14.11 -10.44 22.72
N ASP A 298 -13.63 -9.89 21.59
CA ASP A 298 -12.29 -9.33 21.48
C ASP A 298 -12.37 -7.80 21.32
N TRP A 299 -13.05 -7.33 20.27
CA TRP A 299 -13.08 -5.90 19.96
C TRP A 299 -13.79 -5.07 21.03
N LEU A 300 -15.03 -5.41 21.37
CA LEU A 300 -15.85 -4.67 22.35
C LEU A 300 -15.22 -4.70 23.75
N LYS A 301 -14.66 -5.86 24.12
CA LYS A 301 -13.91 -6.04 25.35
C LYS A 301 -12.70 -5.11 25.42
N ASN A 302 -11.93 -5.02 24.34
CA ASN A 302 -10.77 -4.14 24.25
C ASN A 302 -11.16 -2.66 24.19
N ALA A 303 -12.24 -2.33 23.48
CA ALA A 303 -12.75 -0.97 23.32
C ALA A 303 -13.29 -0.38 24.64
N LEU A 304 -13.90 -1.21 25.48
CA LEU A 304 -14.39 -0.81 26.80
C LEU A 304 -13.34 -0.98 27.92
N GLU A 305 -12.18 -1.56 27.61
CA GLU A 305 -11.13 -1.91 28.58
C GLU A 305 -11.63 -2.76 29.77
N VAL A 306 -12.60 -3.66 29.52
CA VAL A 306 -13.22 -4.50 30.56
C VAL A 306 -12.72 -5.94 30.51
N VAL A 307 -12.74 -6.61 31.67
CA VAL A 307 -12.39 -8.03 31.75
C VAL A 307 -13.51 -8.92 31.17
N ARG A 308 -14.77 -8.49 31.33
CA ARG A 308 -15.98 -9.15 30.78
C ARG A 308 -16.99 -8.08 30.37
N VAL A 309 -17.59 -8.27 29.21
CA VAL A 309 -18.69 -7.43 28.70
C VAL A 309 -20.00 -7.90 29.35
N THR A 310 -20.88 -6.96 29.71
CA THR A 310 -22.23 -7.27 30.23
C THR A 310 -23.26 -7.36 29.11
N GLU A 311 -24.36 -8.08 29.32
CA GLU A 311 -25.45 -8.19 28.33
C GLU A 311 -26.02 -6.81 27.94
N GLU A 312 -26.07 -5.86 28.86
CA GLU A 312 -26.52 -4.48 28.58
C GLU A 312 -25.59 -3.75 27.61
N GLN A 313 -24.27 -3.95 27.75
CA GLN A 313 -23.26 -3.38 26.84
C GLN A 313 -23.33 -4.02 25.46
N GLU A 314 -23.51 -5.35 25.40
CA GLU A 314 -23.71 -6.08 24.13
C GLU A 314 -24.98 -5.60 23.41
N ASN A 315 -26.08 -5.44 24.13
CA ASN A 315 -27.34 -4.94 23.57
C ASN A 315 -27.19 -3.50 23.05
N THR A 316 -26.58 -2.62 23.85
CA THR A 316 -26.32 -1.22 23.45
C THR A 316 -25.44 -1.17 22.21
N PHE A 317 -24.40 -2.00 22.14
CA PHE A 317 -23.51 -2.09 20.98
C PHE A 317 -24.25 -2.62 19.74
N THR A 318 -25.04 -3.67 19.90
CA THR A 318 -25.84 -4.27 18.81
C THR A 318 -26.88 -3.28 18.26
N ASP A 319 -27.45 -2.42 19.10
CA ASP A 319 -28.41 -1.41 18.68
C ASP A 319 -27.78 -0.32 17.79
N LEU A 320 -26.46 -0.08 17.88
CA LEU A 320 -25.76 0.81 16.95
C LEU A 320 -25.79 0.28 15.52
N PHE A 321 -25.66 -1.03 15.35
CA PHE A 321 -25.74 -1.69 14.04
C PHE A 321 -27.17 -1.63 13.51
N LYS A 322 -28.17 -1.89 14.35
CA LYS A 322 -29.58 -1.79 13.96
C LYS A 322 -29.96 -0.39 13.47
N ASN A 323 -29.35 0.64 14.04
CA ASN A 323 -29.57 2.04 13.69
C ASN A 323 -28.70 2.53 12.51
N ASN A 324 -28.03 1.64 11.76
CA ASN A 324 -27.18 1.96 10.60
C ASN A 324 -26.06 2.98 10.90
N ARG A 325 -25.58 3.02 12.16
CA ARG A 325 -24.56 3.99 12.59
C ARG A 325 -23.13 3.48 12.42
N VAL A 326 -22.95 2.19 12.13
CA VAL A 326 -21.64 1.53 12.14
C VAL A 326 -21.08 1.35 10.74
N TRP A 327 -19.79 1.67 10.60
CA TRP A 327 -18.97 1.35 9.45
C TRP A 327 -17.97 0.26 9.83
N LEU A 328 -18.05 -0.90 9.19
CA LEU A 328 -17.07 -1.97 9.31
C LEU A 328 -15.98 -1.78 8.25
N LEU A 329 -14.76 -1.56 8.70
CA LEU A 329 -13.57 -1.42 7.87
C LEU A 329 -12.79 -2.73 7.99
N LEU A 330 -12.92 -3.58 6.99
CA LEU A 330 -12.36 -4.92 6.94
C LEU A 330 -11.08 -4.90 6.12
N ASP A 331 -9.93 -5.02 6.77
CA ASP A 331 -8.63 -4.94 6.11
C ASP A 331 -8.07 -6.32 5.74
N ALA A 332 -7.49 -6.43 4.54
CA ALA A 332 -6.75 -7.55 3.99
C ALA A 332 -7.55 -8.87 3.94
N ALA A 333 -8.59 -8.92 3.12
CA ALA A 333 -9.38 -10.15 2.89
C ALA A 333 -8.54 -11.33 2.41
N ASP A 334 -7.49 -11.04 1.66
CA ASP A 334 -6.51 -12.01 1.16
C ASP A 334 -5.64 -12.64 2.26
N GLU A 335 -5.58 -12.05 3.45
CA GLU A 335 -4.80 -12.54 4.60
C GLU A 335 -5.63 -13.38 5.59
N MET A 336 -6.92 -13.63 5.29
CA MET A 336 -7.74 -14.53 6.10
C MET A 336 -7.22 -15.97 6.03
N SER A 337 -7.32 -16.68 7.15
CA SER A 337 -7.10 -18.14 7.22
C SER A 337 -8.18 -18.98 6.52
N SER A 338 -8.90 -18.39 5.56
CA SER A 338 -10.04 -18.97 4.83
C SER A 338 -9.67 -19.33 3.39
N LEU A 339 -10.51 -20.18 2.82
CA LEU A 339 -10.38 -20.81 1.50
C LEU A 339 -11.13 -20.02 0.43
N GLN A 340 -12.23 -19.41 0.86
CA GLN A 340 -13.04 -18.50 0.09
C GLN A 340 -13.32 -17.29 0.98
N PRO A 341 -12.30 -16.45 1.24
CA PRO A 341 -12.42 -15.35 2.19
C PRO A 341 -13.61 -14.45 1.88
N LEU A 342 -13.85 -14.16 0.59
CA LEU A 342 -14.96 -13.33 0.15
C LEU A 342 -16.33 -13.98 0.38
N THR A 343 -16.46 -15.28 0.11
CA THR A 343 -17.68 -16.05 0.39
C THR A 343 -17.94 -16.12 1.90
N GLU A 344 -16.90 -16.33 2.69
CA GLU A 344 -17.01 -16.41 4.15
C GLU A 344 -17.42 -15.06 4.74
N ILE A 345 -16.79 -13.96 4.32
CA ILE A 345 -17.19 -12.60 4.71
C ILE A 345 -18.66 -12.38 4.34
N PHE A 346 -19.08 -12.73 3.11
CA PHE A 346 -20.48 -12.60 2.69
C PHE A 346 -21.44 -13.35 3.62
N GLN A 347 -21.12 -14.60 3.98
CA GLN A 347 -21.92 -15.41 4.89
C GLN A 347 -21.93 -14.85 6.33
N GLN A 348 -20.85 -14.21 6.75
CA GLN A 348 -20.73 -13.61 8.07
C GLN A 348 -21.39 -12.23 8.19
N LEU A 349 -21.60 -11.51 7.08
CA LEU A 349 -22.33 -10.25 7.04
C LEU A 349 -23.87 -10.45 7.09
N THR A 350 -24.31 -11.32 7.99
CA THR A 350 -25.71 -11.65 8.24
C THR A 350 -26.14 -11.16 9.63
N GLY A 351 -27.30 -11.59 10.12
CA GLY A 351 -27.75 -11.25 11.49
C GLY A 351 -27.92 -9.74 11.74
N TRP A 352 -27.39 -9.26 12.87
CA TRP A 352 -27.41 -7.84 13.24
C TRP A 352 -26.28 -7.05 12.56
N VAL A 353 -25.21 -7.73 12.13
CA VAL A 353 -24.06 -7.11 11.46
C VAL A 353 -24.40 -6.65 10.04
N LYS A 354 -25.39 -7.27 9.39
CA LYS A 354 -25.82 -6.94 8.01
C LYS A 354 -26.13 -5.45 7.79
N ASN A 355 -26.55 -4.73 8.83
CA ASN A 355 -26.96 -3.32 8.76
C ASN A 355 -25.77 -2.33 8.79
N ALA A 356 -24.56 -2.79 9.11
CA ALA A 356 -23.37 -1.95 9.02
C ALA A 356 -23.07 -1.60 7.56
N ARG A 357 -22.53 -0.40 7.31
CA ARG A 357 -21.84 -0.10 6.05
C ARG A 357 -20.49 -0.80 6.06
N VAL A 358 -20.07 -1.38 4.94
CA VAL A 358 -18.84 -2.19 4.88
C VAL A 358 -17.91 -1.65 3.81
N VAL A 359 -16.66 -1.40 4.20
CA VAL A 359 -15.54 -1.14 3.29
C VAL A 359 -14.53 -2.27 3.47
N LEU A 360 -14.23 -2.98 2.39
CA LEU A 360 -13.36 -4.16 2.39
C LEU A 360 -12.14 -3.92 1.51
N THR A 361 -10.94 -4.27 1.97
CA THR A 361 -9.74 -4.27 1.11
C THR A 361 -9.37 -5.70 0.68
N CYS A 362 -8.95 -5.86 -0.58
CA CYS A 362 -8.57 -7.17 -1.14
C CYS A 362 -7.56 -7.02 -2.28
N ARG A 363 -6.75 -8.05 -2.56
CA ARG A 363 -5.96 -8.14 -3.80
C ARG A 363 -6.85 -8.40 -5.02
N VAL A 364 -6.42 -7.90 -6.18
CA VAL A 364 -7.14 -8.04 -7.45
C VAL A 364 -7.37 -9.51 -7.80
N ASN A 365 -6.34 -10.35 -7.75
CA ASN A 365 -6.44 -11.78 -8.07
C ASN A 365 -7.38 -12.56 -7.14
N VAL A 366 -7.38 -12.26 -5.83
CA VAL A 366 -8.28 -12.89 -4.86
C VAL A 366 -9.73 -12.45 -5.09
N TRP A 367 -9.93 -11.19 -5.46
CA TRP A 367 -11.23 -10.66 -5.88
C TRP A 367 -11.76 -11.33 -7.14
N GLU A 368 -10.91 -11.43 -8.16
CA GLU A 368 -11.26 -11.98 -9.48
C GLU A 368 -11.56 -13.49 -9.42
N ALA A 369 -10.79 -14.25 -8.65
CA ALA A 369 -11.02 -15.69 -8.46
C ALA A 369 -12.41 -16.03 -7.87
N ASN A 370 -13.04 -15.09 -7.16
CA ASN A 370 -14.33 -15.28 -6.50
C ASN A 370 -15.32 -14.14 -6.80
N ALA A 371 -15.26 -13.52 -7.99
CA ALA A 371 -16.07 -12.34 -8.36
C ALA A 371 -17.60 -12.54 -8.27
N GLY A 372 -18.09 -13.78 -8.12
CA GLY A 372 -19.49 -14.11 -7.87
C GLY A 372 -19.92 -14.07 -6.39
N ALA A 373 -19.00 -14.00 -5.42
CA ALA A 373 -19.33 -14.11 -3.99
C ALA A 373 -19.87 -12.80 -3.38
N LEU A 374 -19.48 -11.64 -3.91
CA LEU A 374 -19.81 -10.31 -3.38
C LEU A 374 -20.47 -9.45 -4.46
N GLU A 375 -21.52 -9.96 -5.12
CA GLU A 375 -22.20 -9.26 -6.23
C GLU A 375 -22.87 -7.94 -5.80
N ASN A 376 -23.10 -7.78 -4.51
CA ASN A 376 -23.68 -6.58 -3.90
C ASN A 376 -22.63 -5.54 -3.48
N PHE A 377 -21.36 -5.67 -3.89
CA PHE A 377 -20.30 -4.69 -3.63
C PHE A 377 -19.98 -3.86 -4.88
N GLU A 378 -19.82 -2.56 -4.68
CA GLU A 378 -19.21 -1.68 -5.67
C GLU A 378 -17.69 -1.78 -5.56
N THR A 379 -17.02 -2.03 -6.68
CA THR A 379 -15.59 -2.32 -6.74
C THR A 379 -14.83 -1.11 -7.25
N TYR A 380 -13.86 -0.64 -6.47
CA TYR A 380 -12.98 0.46 -6.81
C TYR A 380 -11.54 -0.03 -6.79
N ARG A 381 -10.81 0.18 -7.90
CA ARG A 381 -9.38 -0.11 -8.00
C ARG A 381 -8.58 1.13 -7.63
N LEU A 382 -7.63 1.01 -6.71
CA LEU A 382 -6.65 2.06 -6.45
C LEU A 382 -5.65 2.13 -7.62
N LEU A 383 -5.41 3.35 -8.10
CA LEU A 383 -4.39 3.64 -9.10
C LEU A 383 -3.01 3.80 -8.44
N ASN A 384 -1.97 3.75 -9.27
CA ASN A 384 -0.60 4.09 -8.84
C ASN A 384 -0.45 5.61 -8.71
N PHE A 385 0.66 6.07 -8.12
CA PHE A 385 1.01 7.49 -8.13
C PHE A 385 1.18 8.01 -9.56
N GLU A 386 0.68 9.21 -9.78
CA GLU A 386 0.96 9.99 -10.98
C GLU A 386 2.40 10.50 -10.97
N TYR A 387 3.03 10.43 -12.13
CA TYR A 387 4.39 10.92 -12.33
C TYR A 387 4.37 12.15 -13.24
N PRO A 388 5.10 13.23 -12.92
CA PRO A 388 6.05 13.36 -11.80
C PRO A 388 5.43 13.80 -10.45
N GLN A 389 4.24 14.40 -10.44
CA GLN A 389 3.79 15.27 -9.35
C GLN A 389 3.64 14.55 -8.01
N GLN A 390 2.91 13.43 -7.96
CA GLN A 390 2.64 12.73 -6.70
C GLN A 390 3.87 12.00 -6.17
N VAL A 391 4.72 11.48 -7.06
CA VAL A 391 6.00 10.85 -6.69
C VAL A 391 6.96 11.88 -6.07
N GLN A 392 7.09 13.05 -6.70
CA GLN A 392 7.91 14.15 -6.17
C GLN A 392 7.38 14.63 -4.81
N GLU A 393 6.06 14.78 -4.69
CA GLU A 393 5.42 15.18 -3.43
C GLU A 393 5.70 14.18 -2.30
N PHE A 394 5.57 12.88 -2.59
CA PHE A 394 5.85 11.83 -1.60
C PHE A 394 7.31 11.86 -1.14
N ILE A 395 8.26 12.01 -2.07
CA ILE A 395 9.69 12.16 -1.74
C ILE A 395 9.89 13.41 -0.87
N GLY A 396 9.33 14.56 -1.27
CA GLY A 396 9.42 15.79 -0.49
C GLY A 396 8.90 15.62 0.94
N ARG A 397 7.72 15.02 1.11
CA ARG A 397 7.11 14.73 2.43
C ARG A 397 7.95 13.77 3.27
N TRP A 398 8.51 12.72 2.66
CA TRP A 398 9.37 11.74 3.33
C TRP A 398 10.61 12.39 3.96
N PHE A 399 11.26 13.30 3.22
CA PHE A 399 12.53 13.90 3.62
C PHE A 399 12.37 15.24 4.37
N HIS A 400 11.18 15.85 4.39
CA HIS A 400 10.90 17.20 4.90
C HIS A 400 11.51 17.51 6.29
N ASN A 401 11.34 16.60 7.26
CA ASN A 401 11.75 16.84 8.66
C ASN A 401 13.14 16.28 9.01
N LYS A 402 13.82 15.61 8.07
CA LYS A 402 15.05 14.86 8.37
C LYS A 402 16.22 15.35 7.53
N ASP A 403 16.07 15.36 6.21
CA ASP A 403 17.17 15.65 5.27
C ASP A 403 16.60 16.05 3.90
N ALA A 404 16.09 17.28 3.80
CA ALA A 404 15.49 17.80 2.57
C ALA A 404 16.49 17.79 1.38
N ASP A 405 17.78 18.00 1.66
CA ASP A 405 18.83 17.96 0.65
C ASP A 405 18.99 16.56 0.03
N LYS A 406 18.88 15.49 0.83
CA LYS A 406 18.85 14.12 0.30
C LYS A 406 17.62 13.84 -0.54
N GLY A 407 16.45 14.34 -0.15
CA GLY A 407 15.21 14.20 -0.92
C GLY A 407 15.31 14.86 -2.29
N GLU A 408 15.85 16.08 -2.33
CA GLU A 408 16.08 16.82 -3.58
C GLU A 408 17.08 16.08 -4.49
N LYS A 409 18.18 15.55 -3.93
CA LYS A 409 19.13 14.72 -4.70
C LYS A 409 18.51 13.44 -5.24
N LEU A 410 17.66 12.76 -4.44
CA LEU A 410 16.94 11.58 -4.91
C LEU A 410 16.05 11.93 -6.10
N TRP A 411 15.30 13.03 -6.00
CA TRP A 411 14.45 13.50 -7.09
C TRP A 411 15.27 13.82 -8.35
N GLN A 412 16.37 14.58 -8.22
CA GLN A 412 17.24 14.93 -9.35
C GLN A 412 17.85 13.72 -10.06
N GLU A 413 18.15 12.65 -9.33
CA GLU A 413 18.63 11.41 -9.92
C GLU A 413 17.49 10.59 -10.54
N LEU A 414 16.33 10.50 -9.87
CA LEU A 414 15.18 9.74 -10.32
C LEU A 414 14.54 10.35 -11.57
N ASP A 415 14.50 11.68 -11.69
CA ASP A 415 13.85 12.42 -12.77
C ASP A 415 14.64 12.46 -14.08
N LYS A 416 15.82 11.82 -14.11
CA LYS A 416 16.60 11.68 -15.34
C LYS A 416 15.93 10.74 -16.33
N ALA A 417 15.97 11.09 -17.62
CA ALA A 417 15.41 10.27 -18.69
C ALA A 417 16.02 8.85 -18.76
N GLU A 418 17.26 8.64 -18.28
CA GLU A 418 17.84 7.30 -18.24
C GLU A 418 17.22 6.39 -17.16
N ARG A 419 16.38 6.91 -16.26
CA ARG A 419 15.79 6.21 -15.11
C ARG A 419 14.30 5.87 -15.26
N GLN A 420 13.72 6.00 -16.46
CA GLN A 420 12.31 5.68 -16.78
C GLN A 420 11.80 4.36 -16.20
N ARG A 421 12.61 3.30 -16.27
CA ARG A 421 12.26 1.98 -15.73
C ARG A 421 12.00 2.02 -14.22
N ILE A 422 12.85 2.76 -13.50
CA ILE A 422 12.72 2.96 -12.05
C ILE A 422 11.56 3.91 -11.77
N GLN A 423 11.37 4.96 -12.58
CA GLN A 423 10.22 5.87 -12.48
C GLN A 423 8.90 5.10 -12.52
N ASP A 424 8.73 4.17 -13.47
CA ASP A 424 7.52 3.34 -13.56
C ASP A 424 7.34 2.42 -12.35
N LEU A 425 8.45 1.87 -11.86
CA LEU A 425 8.44 0.96 -10.72
C LEU A 425 7.96 1.68 -9.46
N VAL A 426 8.45 2.90 -9.21
CA VAL A 426 8.16 3.69 -8.01
C VAL A 426 6.83 4.43 -8.04
N LYS A 427 6.06 4.34 -9.14
CA LYS A 427 4.64 4.73 -9.11
C LYS A 427 3.85 3.89 -8.08
N ASN A 428 4.33 2.68 -7.75
CA ASN A 428 3.77 1.89 -6.66
C ASN A 428 4.22 2.47 -5.28
N PRO A 429 3.29 2.81 -4.37
CA PRO A 429 3.63 3.47 -3.11
C PRO A 429 4.62 2.72 -2.22
N LEU A 430 4.51 1.40 -2.13
CA LEU A 430 5.44 0.59 -1.34
C LEU A 430 6.86 0.61 -1.94
N ARG A 431 6.98 0.54 -3.27
CA ARG A 431 8.28 0.57 -3.95
C ARG A 431 8.95 1.94 -3.82
N LEU A 432 8.17 3.03 -3.87
CA LEU A 432 8.68 4.36 -3.57
C LEU A 432 9.15 4.50 -2.13
N ALA A 433 8.38 3.98 -1.16
CA ALA A 433 8.78 3.99 0.24
C ALA A 433 10.08 3.18 0.47
N LEU A 434 10.22 2.02 -0.18
CA LEU A 434 11.46 1.24 -0.18
C LEU A 434 12.62 2.04 -0.76
N LEU A 435 12.40 2.73 -1.89
CA LEU A 435 13.43 3.57 -2.51
C LEU A 435 13.87 4.72 -1.60
N CYS A 436 12.93 5.48 -1.05
CA CYS A 436 13.23 6.56 -0.11
C CYS A 436 14.00 6.05 1.11
N SER A 437 13.61 4.89 1.65
CA SER A 437 14.28 4.26 2.79
C SER A 437 15.71 3.84 2.45
N THR A 438 15.91 3.18 1.31
CA THR A 438 17.24 2.76 0.82
C THR A 438 18.16 3.96 0.57
N TRP A 439 17.65 5.02 -0.05
CA TRP A 439 18.40 6.25 -0.29
C TRP A 439 18.79 6.98 1.00
N GLN A 440 17.95 6.89 2.03
CA GLN A 440 18.25 7.50 3.32
C GLN A 440 19.45 6.83 4.01
N GLY A 441 19.58 5.49 3.86
CA GLY A 441 20.62 4.67 4.48
C GLY A 441 21.90 4.45 3.65
N SER A 442 21.90 4.79 2.35
CA SER A 442 22.97 4.45 1.42
C SER A 442 23.32 5.59 0.45
N ASP A 443 24.61 5.81 0.22
CA ASP A 443 25.12 6.77 -0.78
C ASP A 443 25.50 6.08 -2.12
N LYS A 444 25.06 4.82 -2.35
CA LYS A 444 25.43 4.02 -3.55
C LYS A 444 24.83 4.54 -4.87
N GLY A 445 23.95 5.54 -4.84
CA GLY A 445 23.27 6.06 -6.03
C GLY A 445 22.17 5.13 -6.57
N LEU A 446 21.38 5.63 -7.53
CA LEU A 446 20.32 4.85 -8.17
C LEU A 446 20.91 3.93 -9.25
N PRO A 447 20.60 2.62 -9.23
CA PRO A 447 21.01 1.69 -10.27
C PRO A 447 20.30 1.99 -11.59
N GLU A 448 20.70 1.33 -12.67
CA GLU A 448 20.09 1.54 -13.99
C GLU A 448 18.96 0.54 -14.30
N THR A 449 19.01 -0.64 -13.68
CA THR A 449 18.13 -1.78 -13.96
C THR A 449 17.18 -2.04 -12.80
N LYS A 450 16.05 -2.71 -13.08
CA LYS A 450 15.14 -3.13 -12.00
C LYS A 450 15.83 -4.07 -11.03
N ALA A 451 16.59 -5.03 -11.55
CA ALA A 451 17.29 -6.02 -10.73
C ALA A 451 18.33 -5.38 -9.81
N GLY A 452 19.07 -4.36 -10.27
CA GLY A 452 19.97 -3.60 -9.42
C GLY A 452 19.24 -2.89 -8.29
N LEU A 453 18.04 -2.35 -8.54
CA LEU A 453 17.23 -1.74 -7.48
C LEU A 453 16.75 -2.75 -6.45
N TYR A 454 16.24 -3.90 -6.89
CA TYR A 454 15.82 -4.97 -5.98
C TYR A 454 16.99 -5.55 -5.19
N GLN A 455 18.18 -5.63 -5.78
CA GLN A 455 19.39 -5.99 -5.06
C GLN A 455 19.67 -5.01 -3.92
N GLN A 456 19.61 -3.69 -4.18
CA GLN A 456 19.77 -2.68 -3.14
C GLN A 456 18.68 -2.80 -2.06
N PHE A 457 17.42 -3.08 -2.42
CA PHE A 457 16.36 -3.32 -1.44
C PHE A 457 16.67 -4.51 -0.54
N VAL A 458 17.12 -5.63 -1.12
CA VAL A 458 17.48 -6.84 -0.37
C VAL A 458 18.64 -6.57 0.59
N GLU A 459 19.72 -5.92 0.12
CA GLU A 459 20.86 -5.52 0.94
C GLU A 459 20.44 -4.64 2.12
N GLU A 460 19.58 -3.65 1.88
CA GLU A 460 19.11 -2.74 2.93
C GLU A 460 18.19 -3.43 3.94
N VAL A 461 17.32 -4.35 3.52
CA VAL A 461 16.48 -5.13 4.44
C VAL A 461 17.33 -5.92 5.44
N TYR A 462 18.45 -6.50 5.00
CA TYR A 462 19.38 -7.17 5.91
C TYR A 462 20.02 -6.20 6.90
N LYS A 463 20.49 -5.03 6.44
CA LYS A 463 21.08 -3.99 7.31
C LYS A 463 20.09 -3.47 8.35
N TRP A 464 18.84 -3.19 7.95
CA TRP A 464 17.82 -2.69 8.88
C TRP A 464 17.51 -3.67 10.00
N LYS A 465 17.56 -4.97 9.69
CA LYS A 465 17.24 -6.03 10.64
C LYS A 465 18.45 -6.56 11.41
N GLU A 466 19.67 -6.18 11.05
CA GLU A 466 20.91 -6.64 11.66
C GLU A 466 20.93 -6.48 13.19
N LYS A 467 20.46 -5.35 13.72
CA LYS A 467 20.40 -5.10 15.17
C LYS A 467 19.52 -6.10 15.94
N ARG A 468 18.43 -6.56 15.31
CA ARG A 468 17.44 -7.47 15.94
C ARG A 468 17.71 -8.94 15.59
N PHE A 469 18.18 -9.19 14.37
CA PHE A 469 18.40 -10.50 13.76
C PHE A 469 19.74 -10.45 13.00
N PRO A 470 20.88 -10.54 13.70
CA PRO A 470 22.19 -10.50 13.05
C PRO A 470 22.36 -11.71 12.14
N THR A 471 22.83 -11.46 10.91
CA THR A 471 23.11 -12.47 9.90
C THR A 471 24.52 -12.29 9.35
N THR A 472 25.20 -13.39 9.05
CA THR A 472 26.47 -13.34 8.31
C THR A 472 26.20 -13.25 6.81
N GLU A 473 27.17 -12.75 6.04
CA GLU A 473 27.09 -12.71 4.56
C GLU A 473 26.76 -14.10 3.98
N GLN A 474 27.45 -15.14 4.47
CA GLN A 474 27.18 -16.53 4.05
C GLN A 474 25.72 -16.95 4.32
N GLN A 475 25.15 -16.58 5.47
CA GLN A 475 23.75 -16.89 5.77
C GLN A 475 22.78 -16.13 4.84
N GLN A 476 23.11 -14.90 4.47
CA GLN A 476 22.31 -14.11 3.53
C GLN A 476 22.35 -14.74 2.14
N GLU A 477 23.53 -15.14 1.66
CA GLU A 477 23.69 -15.85 0.38
C GLU A 477 22.94 -17.19 0.36
N GLU A 478 23.11 -18.02 1.39
CA GLU A 478 22.41 -19.30 1.51
C GLU A 478 20.89 -19.12 1.55
N LEU A 479 20.40 -18.11 2.27
CA LEU A 479 18.98 -17.78 2.34
C LEU A 479 18.45 -17.29 0.99
N ASN A 480 19.14 -16.36 0.33
CA ASN A 480 18.75 -15.82 -0.98
C ASN A 480 18.70 -16.92 -2.03
N ALA A 481 19.69 -17.82 -2.06
CA ALA A 481 19.71 -18.96 -2.96
C ALA A 481 18.53 -19.91 -2.70
N ALA A 482 18.18 -20.14 -1.43
CA ALA A 482 17.05 -21.01 -1.08
C ALA A 482 15.68 -20.38 -1.37
N LEU A 483 15.53 -19.07 -1.12
CA LEU A 483 14.36 -18.30 -1.53
C LEU A 483 14.21 -18.28 -3.06
N GLY A 484 15.32 -18.19 -3.80
CA GLY A 484 15.31 -18.25 -5.25
C GLY A 484 14.86 -19.59 -5.80
N ARG A 485 15.35 -20.72 -5.25
CA ARG A 485 14.85 -22.05 -5.61
C ARG A 485 13.37 -22.21 -5.32
N LEU A 486 12.92 -21.74 -4.16
CA LEU A 486 11.52 -21.76 -3.76
C LEU A 486 10.63 -20.96 -4.74
N ALA A 487 11.06 -19.73 -5.08
CA ALA A 487 10.36 -18.87 -6.01
C ALA A 487 10.30 -19.47 -7.42
N LYS A 488 11.44 -19.90 -7.96
CA LYS A 488 11.53 -20.55 -9.28
C LYS A 488 10.59 -21.76 -9.39
N ARG A 489 10.59 -22.62 -8.37
CA ARG A 489 9.73 -23.82 -8.31
C ARG A 489 8.25 -23.47 -8.11
N SER A 490 7.95 -22.38 -7.41
CA SER A 490 6.60 -21.83 -7.24
C SER A 490 6.04 -21.38 -8.59
N ILE A 491 6.85 -20.64 -9.34
CA ILE A 491 6.55 -20.11 -10.67
C ILE A 491 6.33 -21.25 -11.69
N ASP A 492 7.11 -22.33 -11.64
CA ASP A 492 6.91 -23.53 -12.48
C ASP A 492 5.61 -24.30 -12.16
N GLN A 493 5.03 -24.13 -10.96
CA GLN A 493 3.82 -24.84 -10.54
C GLN A 493 2.58 -23.93 -10.69
N GLU A 494 2.05 -23.86 -11.92
CA GLU A 494 0.94 -23.02 -12.42
C GLU A 494 -0.33 -22.89 -11.52
N THR A 495 -0.51 -23.72 -10.50
CA THR A 495 -1.79 -23.85 -9.76
C THR A 495 -1.94 -22.94 -8.53
N SER A 496 -0.89 -22.24 -8.09
CA SER A 496 -0.96 -21.43 -6.85
C SER A 496 0.12 -20.34 -6.79
N TRP A 497 0.31 -19.63 -7.90
CA TRP A 497 1.18 -18.45 -8.00
C TRP A 497 0.89 -17.48 -6.82
N PHE A 498 1.90 -17.17 -5.99
CA PHE A 498 1.84 -16.41 -4.72
C PHE A 498 1.34 -17.14 -3.45
N ARG A 499 1.02 -18.43 -3.50
CA ARG A 499 0.48 -19.19 -2.36
C ARG A 499 1.29 -20.46 -2.10
N LEU A 500 2.29 -20.36 -1.23
CA LEU A 500 3.26 -21.41 -0.93
C LEU A 500 2.78 -22.31 0.22
N ARG A 501 2.54 -23.60 -0.04
CA ARG A 501 2.11 -24.56 1.01
C ARG A 501 3.26 -24.88 1.98
N HIS A 502 2.96 -25.11 3.26
CA HIS A 502 3.98 -25.34 4.29
C HIS A 502 4.97 -26.45 3.95
N LYS A 503 4.50 -27.59 3.45
CA LYS A 503 5.32 -28.74 3.04
C LYS A 503 6.27 -28.33 1.92
N PHE A 504 5.77 -27.57 0.95
CA PHE A 504 6.57 -27.05 -0.15
C PHE A 504 7.67 -26.12 0.34
N VAL A 505 7.35 -25.16 1.21
CA VAL A 505 8.34 -24.26 1.82
C VAL A 505 9.35 -25.02 2.68
N ARG A 506 8.87 -26.01 3.45
CA ARG A 506 9.71 -26.83 4.33
C ARG A 506 10.69 -27.72 3.55
N GLU A 507 10.31 -28.21 2.37
CA GLU A 507 11.18 -28.98 1.49
C GLU A 507 12.40 -28.15 1.06
N GLU A 508 12.21 -26.87 0.75
CA GLU A 508 13.29 -25.99 0.27
C GLU A 508 14.07 -25.29 1.39
N LEU A 509 13.40 -24.85 2.46
CA LEU A 509 13.96 -24.00 3.51
C LEU A 509 14.22 -24.70 4.85
N GLY A 510 13.84 -25.97 5.00
CA GLY A 510 13.98 -26.75 6.24
C GLY A 510 12.84 -26.54 7.25
N ASP A 511 13.04 -26.91 8.53
CA ASP A 511 11.98 -26.86 9.56
C ASP A 511 11.94 -25.49 10.26
N PRO A 512 10.80 -24.76 10.26
CA PRO A 512 10.71 -23.43 10.86
C PRO A 512 10.81 -23.43 12.40
N LYS A 513 10.72 -24.60 13.05
CA LYS A 513 10.91 -24.72 14.51
C LYS A 513 12.38 -24.76 14.91
N GLN A 514 13.29 -25.01 13.98
CA GLN A 514 14.73 -24.99 14.24
C GLN A 514 15.25 -23.56 14.11
N GLN A 515 15.83 -23.01 15.17
CA GLN A 515 16.30 -21.62 15.21
C GLN A 515 17.36 -21.27 14.16
N ASN A 516 18.05 -22.26 13.60
CA ASN A 516 19.09 -22.06 12.60
C ASN A 516 18.63 -22.42 11.18
N SER A 517 17.35 -22.74 10.95
CA SER A 517 16.87 -23.04 9.60
C SER A 517 16.67 -21.77 8.79
N LEU A 518 16.85 -21.90 7.47
CA LEU A 518 16.56 -20.82 6.52
C LEU A 518 15.09 -20.42 6.57
N PHE A 519 14.18 -21.37 6.85
CA PHE A 519 12.76 -21.07 7.01
C PHE A 519 12.51 -20.17 8.22
N TRP A 520 13.09 -20.49 9.38
CA TRP A 520 12.97 -19.63 10.56
C TRP A 520 13.50 -18.22 10.28
N LEU A 521 14.65 -18.13 9.59
CA LEU A 521 15.27 -16.86 9.24
C LEU A 521 14.42 -16.06 8.24
N ALA A 522 13.86 -16.71 7.21
CA ALA A 522 12.95 -16.09 6.24
C ALA A 522 11.72 -15.46 6.91
N LEU A 523 11.13 -16.14 7.90
CA LEU A 523 10.00 -15.62 8.68
C LEU A 523 10.39 -14.44 9.58
N LYS A 524 11.57 -14.49 10.20
CA LYS A 524 12.05 -13.41 11.10
C LYS A 524 12.44 -12.16 10.34
N LEU A 525 13.08 -12.33 9.19
CA LEU A 525 13.41 -11.25 8.29
C LEU A 525 12.21 -10.77 7.48
N GLY A 526 11.07 -11.48 7.53
CA GLY A 526 9.81 -11.08 6.89
C GLY A 526 9.79 -11.28 5.37
N TRP A 527 10.76 -12.03 4.81
CA TRP A 527 10.76 -12.42 3.40
C TRP A 527 9.58 -13.32 3.07
N LEU A 528 9.20 -14.18 4.01
CA LEU A 528 7.99 -14.99 3.95
C LEU A 528 7.06 -14.64 5.11
N ASN A 529 5.76 -14.57 4.84
CA ASN A 529 4.73 -14.31 5.82
C ASN A 529 3.67 -15.41 5.78
N GLU A 530 3.14 -15.81 6.93
CA GLU A 530 2.04 -16.77 7.02
C GLU A 530 0.73 -16.07 6.64
N VAL A 531 0.12 -16.48 5.53
CA VAL A 531 -1.08 -15.83 4.96
C VAL A 531 -2.36 -16.64 5.16
N GLY A 532 -2.27 -17.85 5.73
CA GLY A 532 -3.45 -18.65 6.07
C GLY A 532 -3.23 -20.16 6.05
N LEU A 533 -4.31 -20.92 5.83
CA LEU A 533 -4.30 -22.40 5.74
C LEU A 533 -4.78 -22.85 4.34
N ALA A 534 -4.27 -23.98 3.84
CA ALA A 534 -4.55 -24.52 2.52
C ALA A 534 -5.89 -25.27 2.53
N ALA A 535 -6.82 -24.74 1.75
CA ALA A 535 -8.19 -25.22 1.57
C ALA A 535 -8.33 -26.67 1.19
N GLU A 536 -7.57 -26.98 0.16
CA GLU A 536 -7.70 -28.18 -0.64
C GLU A 536 -6.92 -29.34 0.00
N SER A 537 -6.16 -29.04 1.06
CA SER A 537 -5.47 -30.02 1.86
C SER A 537 -6.39 -30.51 2.97
N ALA A 538 -6.66 -31.82 2.99
CA ALA A 538 -7.38 -32.48 4.07
C ALA A 538 -6.77 -32.21 5.47
N THR A 539 -5.51 -31.76 5.52
CA THR A 539 -4.77 -31.47 6.76
C THR A 539 -4.80 -30.02 7.20
N LYS A 540 -5.46 -29.09 6.47
CA LYS A 540 -5.46 -27.64 6.74
C LYS A 540 -4.04 -27.10 6.95
N GLU A 541 -3.16 -27.38 6.00
CA GLU A 541 -1.76 -27.03 6.06
C GLU A 541 -1.51 -25.52 6.04
N LYS A 542 -0.49 -24.99 6.74
CA LYS A 542 -0.15 -23.55 6.67
C LYS A 542 0.28 -23.11 5.27
N VAL A 543 0.06 -21.84 4.98
CA VAL A 543 0.38 -21.24 3.69
C VAL A 543 1.17 -19.95 3.92
N TYR A 544 2.14 -19.74 3.06
CA TYR A 544 3.05 -18.61 3.10
C TYR A 544 3.03 -17.85 1.78
N ALA A 545 3.40 -16.59 1.81
CA ALA A 545 3.65 -15.79 0.62
C ALA A 545 4.91 -14.96 0.82
N PHE A 546 5.56 -14.58 -0.28
CA PHE A 546 6.58 -13.55 -0.25
C PHE A 546 5.98 -12.22 0.22
N TYR A 547 6.82 -11.38 0.83
CA TYR A 547 6.40 -10.05 1.27
C TYR A 547 5.72 -9.24 0.15
N HIS A 548 6.30 -9.29 -1.05
CA HIS A 548 5.72 -8.72 -2.26
C HIS A 548 5.98 -9.66 -3.44
N PRO A 549 5.01 -9.84 -4.36
CA PRO A 549 5.17 -10.62 -5.60
C PRO A 549 6.48 -10.39 -6.34
N THR A 550 6.91 -9.14 -6.45
CA THR A 550 8.13 -8.83 -7.19
C THR A 550 9.42 -9.27 -6.52
N PHE A 551 9.40 -9.50 -5.20
CA PHE A 551 10.53 -10.17 -4.56
C PHE A 551 10.56 -11.65 -4.91
N GLU A 552 9.40 -12.32 -5.07
CA GLU A 552 9.35 -13.69 -5.61
C GLU A 552 9.95 -13.75 -7.01
N GLU A 553 9.55 -12.85 -7.91
CA GLU A 553 10.09 -12.76 -9.27
C GLU A 553 11.60 -12.45 -9.28
N TYR A 554 12.06 -11.54 -8.41
CA TYR A 554 13.48 -11.22 -8.26
C TYR A 554 14.29 -12.40 -7.74
N PHE A 555 13.84 -13.07 -6.68
CA PHE A 555 14.52 -14.26 -6.17
C PHE A 555 14.51 -15.40 -7.19
N ALA A 556 13.42 -15.59 -7.95
CA ALA A 556 13.37 -16.56 -9.04
C ALA A 556 14.40 -16.22 -10.12
N ALA A 557 14.56 -14.93 -10.47
CA ALA A 557 15.56 -14.49 -11.44
C ALA A 557 16.98 -14.78 -10.96
N LEU A 558 17.26 -14.64 -9.66
CA LEU A 558 18.55 -15.01 -9.06
C LEU A 558 18.86 -16.51 -9.16
N ALA A 559 17.84 -17.37 -9.14
CA ALA A 559 17.99 -18.83 -9.21
C ALA A 559 18.10 -19.39 -10.63
N VAL A 560 18.15 -18.53 -11.65
CA VAL A 560 18.43 -18.92 -13.04
C VAL A 560 19.88 -18.59 -13.35
N ASP A 561 20.69 -19.62 -13.58
CA ASP A 561 22.12 -19.49 -13.85
C ASP A 561 22.42 -19.29 -15.35
N ASP A 562 21.50 -19.78 -16.19
CA ASP A 562 21.67 -19.80 -17.63
C ASP A 562 20.35 -19.53 -18.37
N TRP A 563 20.42 -18.75 -19.45
CA TRP A 563 19.24 -18.38 -20.22
C TRP A 563 18.58 -19.57 -20.93
N HIS A 564 19.32 -20.66 -21.15
CA HIS A 564 18.75 -21.89 -21.71
C HIS A 564 17.64 -22.48 -20.83
N GLU A 565 17.59 -22.10 -19.56
CA GLU A 565 16.47 -22.42 -18.69
C GLU A 565 15.18 -21.71 -19.09
N PHE A 566 15.26 -20.53 -19.72
CA PHE A 566 14.09 -19.84 -20.27
C PHE A 566 13.74 -20.37 -21.66
N LEU A 567 14.78 -20.63 -22.47
CA LEU A 567 14.67 -21.02 -23.86
C LEU A 567 15.68 -22.12 -24.19
N ASN A 568 15.20 -23.35 -24.31
CA ASN A 568 15.96 -24.43 -24.92
C ASN A 568 15.20 -24.89 -26.16
N HIS A 569 15.48 -24.27 -27.29
CA HIS A 569 14.75 -24.51 -28.52
C HIS A 569 15.21 -25.81 -29.20
N VAL A 570 14.26 -26.67 -29.54
CA VAL A 570 14.49 -27.94 -30.27
C VAL A 570 13.60 -27.91 -31.52
N PRO A 571 14.12 -27.44 -32.68
CA PRO A 571 13.32 -27.08 -33.85
C PRO A 571 12.37 -28.19 -34.33
N ASP A 572 12.88 -29.41 -34.48
CA ASP A 572 12.11 -30.55 -34.98
C ASP A 572 11.34 -31.31 -33.90
N ASN A 573 11.47 -30.91 -32.63
CA ASN A 573 10.81 -31.59 -31.50
C ASN A 573 10.52 -30.63 -30.33
N PRO A 574 9.58 -29.68 -30.49
CA PRO A 574 9.28 -28.67 -29.49
C PRO A 574 8.81 -29.26 -28.16
N ALA A 575 8.28 -30.50 -28.14
CA ALA A 575 7.92 -31.17 -26.89
C ALA A 575 9.11 -31.48 -25.97
N LEU A 576 10.34 -31.50 -26.50
CA LEU A 576 11.58 -31.64 -25.72
C LEU A 576 12.23 -30.30 -25.37
N GLY A 577 11.70 -29.19 -25.90
CA GLY A 577 12.21 -27.86 -25.65
C GLY A 577 11.62 -27.22 -24.39
N VAL A 578 12.23 -26.13 -23.96
CA VAL A 578 11.74 -25.27 -22.89
C VAL A 578 11.44 -23.90 -23.48
N TYR A 579 10.23 -23.39 -23.26
CA TYR A 579 9.75 -22.14 -23.86
C TYR A 579 9.09 -21.22 -22.82
N ARG A 580 9.74 -21.04 -21.66
CA ARG A 580 9.27 -20.11 -20.62
C ARG A 580 9.17 -18.67 -21.14
N ILE A 581 9.88 -18.34 -22.22
CA ILE A 581 9.76 -17.06 -22.94
C ILE A 581 8.33 -16.74 -23.42
N PHE A 582 7.44 -17.73 -23.54
CA PHE A 582 6.04 -17.53 -23.91
C PHE A 582 5.06 -17.63 -22.73
N ALA A 583 5.56 -17.98 -21.54
CA ALA A 583 4.79 -18.03 -20.31
C ALA A 583 4.74 -16.62 -19.67
N PRO A 584 3.56 -15.99 -19.56
CA PRO A 584 3.42 -14.63 -19.02
C PRO A 584 4.08 -14.43 -17.65
N GLU A 585 4.00 -15.45 -16.81
CA GLU A 585 4.60 -15.60 -15.49
C GLU A 585 6.11 -15.32 -15.48
N TRP A 586 6.81 -15.75 -16.52
CA TRP A 586 8.26 -15.69 -16.60
C TRP A 586 8.77 -14.38 -17.17
N LYS A 587 7.89 -13.54 -17.72
CA LYS A 587 8.29 -12.30 -18.39
C LYS A 587 9.09 -11.38 -17.46
N GLU A 588 8.57 -11.07 -16.27
CA GLU A 588 9.28 -10.18 -15.34
C GLU A 588 10.56 -10.84 -14.79
N VAL A 589 10.54 -12.17 -14.56
CA VAL A 589 11.74 -12.94 -14.17
C VAL A 589 12.85 -12.84 -15.23
N ILE A 590 12.49 -12.96 -16.51
CA ILE A 590 13.39 -12.82 -17.65
C ILE A 590 13.98 -11.40 -17.72
N LEU A 591 13.15 -10.38 -17.55
CA LEU A 591 13.58 -8.98 -17.55
C LEU A 591 14.52 -8.69 -16.38
N LEU A 592 14.19 -9.17 -15.17
CA LEU A 592 15.07 -9.08 -14.00
C LEU A 592 16.38 -9.83 -14.23
N TRP A 593 16.35 -11.00 -14.86
CA TRP A 593 17.56 -11.75 -15.20
C TRP A 593 18.48 -10.98 -16.16
N LEU A 594 17.92 -10.35 -17.20
CA LEU A 594 18.68 -9.48 -18.12
C LEU A 594 19.28 -8.25 -17.40
N GLY A 595 18.59 -7.75 -16.37
CA GLY A 595 19.02 -6.59 -15.58
C GLY A 595 20.09 -6.89 -14.52
N ARG A 596 20.37 -8.17 -14.20
CA ARG A 596 21.32 -8.58 -13.16
C ARG A 596 22.77 -8.22 -13.50
N GLU A 597 23.50 -7.57 -12.60
CA GLU A 597 24.90 -7.18 -12.84
C GLU A 597 25.88 -8.36 -12.81
N ASP A 598 25.55 -9.42 -12.07
CA ASP A 598 26.37 -10.61 -11.92
C ASP A 598 26.32 -11.57 -13.13
N VAL A 599 25.33 -11.38 -14.02
CA VAL A 599 25.26 -12.11 -15.30
C VAL A 599 26.16 -11.42 -16.32
N GLY A 600 27.12 -12.16 -16.87
CA GLY A 600 28.06 -11.64 -17.87
C GLY A 600 27.39 -11.13 -19.15
N SER A 601 27.96 -10.08 -19.76
CA SER A 601 27.43 -9.45 -20.97
C SER A 601 27.28 -10.41 -22.15
N GLU A 602 28.19 -11.37 -22.28
CA GLU A 602 28.15 -12.39 -23.35
C GLU A 602 26.87 -13.22 -23.29
N LYS A 603 26.51 -13.75 -22.12
CA LYS A 603 25.28 -14.54 -21.94
C LYS A 603 24.00 -13.74 -22.22
N LYS A 604 23.98 -12.46 -21.85
CA LYS A 604 22.83 -11.58 -22.13
C LYS A 604 22.68 -11.35 -23.62
N GLU A 605 23.79 -11.11 -24.31
CA GLU A 605 23.76 -10.90 -25.76
C GLU A 605 23.38 -12.18 -26.51
N GLU A 606 23.92 -13.32 -26.12
CA GLU A 606 23.52 -14.63 -26.66
C GLU A 606 22.02 -14.87 -26.52
N PHE A 607 21.44 -14.55 -25.36
CA PHE A 607 20.02 -14.72 -25.14
C PHE A 607 19.17 -13.77 -25.99
N ILE A 608 19.53 -12.48 -26.06
CA ILE A 608 18.84 -11.51 -26.92
C ILE A 608 18.93 -11.95 -28.39
N GLN A 609 20.09 -12.44 -28.84
CA GLN A 609 20.26 -12.98 -30.18
C GLN A 609 19.35 -14.21 -30.40
N ALA A 610 19.30 -15.13 -29.45
CA ALA A 610 18.45 -16.32 -29.53
C ALA A 610 16.94 -15.99 -29.62
N LEU A 611 16.50 -14.90 -28.97
CA LEU A 611 15.13 -14.41 -29.10
C LEU A 611 14.87 -13.77 -30.48
N VAL A 612 15.83 -13.01 -31.00
CA VAL A 612 15.75 -12.32 -32.30
C VAL A 612 15.80 -13.29 -33.49
N GLU A 613 16.60 -14.33 -33.38
CA GLU A 613 16.82 -15.38 -34.38
C GLU A 613 15.94 -16.62 -34.13
N PHE A 614 14.99 -16.55 -33.19
CA PHE A 614 14.09 -17.64 -32.90
C PHE A 614 13.41 -18.11 -34.19
N ASP A 615 13.52 -19.41 -34.48
CA ASP A 615 12.86 -20.08 -35.60
C ASP A 615 11.75 -20.96 -35.02
N ASP A 616 10.51 -20.74 -35.41
CA ASP A 616 9.40 -21.52 -34.87
C ASP A 616 9.05 -22.76 -35.71
N GLY A 617 9.73 -22.97 -36.85
CA GLY A 617 9.47 -24.08 -37.76
C GLY A 617 8.05 -24.10 -38.34
N CYS A 618 7.21 -23.10 -38.07
CA CYS A 618 5.81 -23.04 -38.49
C CYS A 618 5.65 -22.53 -39.93
N GLY A 619 6.76 -22.25 -40.60
CA GLY A 619 6.83 -21.77 -41.98
C GLY A 619 6.57 -20.28 -42.11
N GLU A 620 7.01 -19.71 -43.22
CA GLU A 620 6.86 -18.28 -43.50
C GLU A 620 5.37 -17.92 -43.72
N TYR A 621 4.88 -16.86 -43.09
CA TYR A 621 3.63 -16.21 -43.50
C TYR A 621 3.82 -15.59 -44.89
N ARG A 622 3.58 -16.37 -45.95
CA ARG A 622 3.77 -15.97 -47.36
C ARG A 622 2.84 -14.85 -47.85
N ALA A 623 1.97 -14.34 -46.99
CA ALA A 623 0.99 -13.31 -47.32
C ALA A 623 1.56 -11.88 -47.33
N ILE A 624 2.75 -11.68 -46.76
CA ILE A 624 3.44 -10.38 -46.76
C ILE A 624 4.68 -10.51 -47.65
N ASP A 625 4.85 -9.60 -48.60
CA ASP A 625 6.08 -9.50 -49.39
C ASP A 625 7.29 -9.29 -48.44
N ARG A 626 7.92 -10.41 -48.06
CA ARG A 626 9.25 -10.57 -47.42
C ARG A 626 9.36 -10.41 -45.91
N VAL A 627 8.30 -10.55 -45.13
CA VAL A 627 8.47 -10.79 -43.68
C VAL A 627 8.58 -12.29 -43.46
N ARG A 628 9.82 -12.80 -43.48
CA ARG A 628 10.12 -14.23 -43.28
C ARG A 628 10.17 -14.54 -41.79
N ARG A 629 9.04 -14.36 -41.09
CA ARG A 629 8.92 -14.70 -39.67
C ARG A 629 7.62 -15.43 -39.40
N GLY A 630 7.70 -16.49 -38.61
CA GLY A 630 6.56 -17.19 -38.02
C GLY A 630 5.92 -16.42 -36.86
N PHE A 631 4.81 -16.95 -36.36
CA PHE A 631 4.02 -16.30 -35.31
C PHE A 631 4.77 -16.20 -33.98
N TYR A 632 5.47 -17.27 -33.57
CA TYR A 632 6.20 -17.28 -32.31
C TYR A 632 7.52 -16.50 -32.40
N GLU A 633 8.06 -16.32 -33.60
CA GLU A 633 9.21 -15.45 -33.83
C GLU A 633 8.90 -14.00 -33.46
N PHE A 634 7.75 -13.46 -33.86
CA PHE A 634 7.34 -12.11 -33.44
C PHE A 634 7.21 -12.00 -31.93
N ARG A 635 6.61 -13.01 -31.27
CA ARG A 635 6.46 -13.02 -29.81
C ARG A 635 7.81 -13.03 -29.09
N ALA A 636 8.76 -13.83 -29.57
CA ALA A 636 10.13 -13.84 -29.05
C ALA A 636 10.82 -12.48 -29.28
N TYR A 637 10.62 -11.88 -30.44
CA TYR A 637 11.16 -10.56 -30.78
C TYR A 637 10.59 -9.45 -29.90
N PHE A 638 9.28 -9.47 -29.58
CA PHE A 638 8.67 -8.52 -28.66
C PHE A 638 9.25 -8.65 -27.24
N LEU A 639 9.59 -9.87 -26.81
CA LEU A 639 10.30 -10.08 -25.55
C LEU A 639 11.73 -9.53 -25.61
N ALA A 640 12.45 -9.72 -26.72
CA ALA A 640 13.77 -9.12 -26.93
C ALA A 640 13.69 -7.58 -26.89
N ALA A 641 12.66 -6.99 -27.51
CA ALA A 641 12.40 -5.55 -27.45
C ALA A 641 12.19 -5.05 -26.02
N ALA A 642 11.47 -5.80 -25.17
CA ALA A 642 11.35 -5.45 -23.75
C ALA A 642 12.66 -5.66 -22.97
N GLY A 643 13.47 -6.64 -23.38
CA GLY A 643 14.74 -7.01 -22.74
C GLY A 643 15.86 -6.01 -22.97
N VAL A 644 15.96 -5.38 -24.14
CA VAL A 644 17.00 -4.37 -24.44
C VAL A 644 16.86 -3.07 -23.64
N ASP A 645 15.76 -2.89 -22.93
CA ASP A 645 15.61 -1.79 -21.98
C ASP A 645 16.26 -2.11 -20.61
N GLU A 646 16.30 -3.38 -20.21
CA GLU A 646 17.07 -3.86 -19.04
C GLU A 646 18.56 -4.03 -19.38
N TRP A 647 18.86 -4.40 -20.63
CA TRP A 647 20.22 -4.52 -21.15
C TRP A 647 20.48 -3.50 -22.27
N LYS A 648 20.62 -2.23 -21.89
CA LYS A 648 20.77 -1.07 -22.81
C LYS A 648 22.02 -1.14 -23.69
N ASN A 649 23.04 -1.87 -23.26
CA ASN A 649 24.31 -2.03 -23.94
C ASN A 649 24.31 -3.12 -25.03
N SER A 650 23.15 -3.74 -25.32
CA SER A 650 23.06 -4.72 -26.40
C SER A 650 23.40 -4.09 -27.75
N VAL A 651 24.22 -4.80 -28.54
CA VAL A 651 24.57 -4.38 -29.91
C VAL A 651 23.35 -4.40 -30.84
N ASN A 652 22.35 -5.21 -30.52
CA ASN A 652 21.12 -5.35 -31.27
C ASN A 652 20.04 -4.32 -30.89
N SER A 653 20.23 -3.54 -29.82
CA SER A 653 19.19 -2.67 -29.27
C SER A 653 18.64 -1.66 -30.29
N ASP A 654 19.50 -1.00 -31.07
CA ASP A 654 19.04 -0.04 -32.10
C ASP A 654 18.26 -0.74 -33.22
N ALA A 655 18.74 -1.90 -33.67
CA ALA A 655 18.12 -2.68 -34.74
C ALA A 655 16.75 -3.24 -34.31
N ILE A 656 16.66 -3.77 -33.09
CA ILE A 656 15.42 -4.28 -32.50
C ILE A 656 14.38 -3.18 -32.42
N VAL A 657 14.73 -2.02 -31.85
CA VAL A 657 13.79 -0.89 -31.70
C VAL A 657 13.33 -0.38 -33.07
N ALA A 658 14.25 -0.27 -34.04
CA ALA A 658 13.90 0.14 -35.39
C ALA A 658 12.90 -0.82 -36.04
N GLU A 659 13.06 -2.13 -35.87
CA GLU A 659 12.11 -3.10 -36.43
C GLU A 659 10.73 -3.04 -35.77
N ILE A 660 10.67 -2.87 -34.44
CA ILE A 660 9.38 -2.68 -33.77
C ILE A 660 8.63 -1.47 -34.33
N VAL A 661 9.32 -0.36 -34.60
CA VAL A 661 8.69 0.81 -35.24
C VAL A 661 8.25 0.49 -36.67
N ILE A 662 9.06 -0.20 -37.46
CA ILE A 662 8.68 -0.59 -38.82
C ILE A 662 7.42 -1.46 -38.82
N TRP A 663 7.34 -2.46 -37.94
CA TRP A 663 6.17 -3.34 -37.83
C TRP A 663 4.92 -2.62 -37.31
N GLY A 664 5.08 -1.66 -36.40
CA GLY A 664 3.97 -0.87 -35.87
C GLY A 664 3.43 0.19 -36.84
N PHE A 665 4.24 0.66 -37.79
CA PHE A 665 3.91 1.82 -38.62
C PHE A 665 4.02 1.61 -40.13
N SER A 666 4.24 0.37 -40.57
CA SER A 666 4.45 0.01 -41.98
C SER A 666 5.74 0.58 -42.57
N GLU A 667 6.26 -0.07 -43.62
CA GLU A 667 7.50 0.36 -44.29
C GLU A 667 7.19 1.04 -45.62
N PHE A 668 7.75 2.23 -45.87
CA PHE A 668 7.71 2.85 -47.20
C PHE A 668 8.87 2.38 -48.06
N LYS A 669 8.59 1.55 -49.07
CA LYS A 669 9.61 1.06 -50.00
C LYS A 669 9.79 2.04 -51.16
N VAL A 670 10.87 2.81 -51.12
CA VAL A 670 11.23 3.82 -52.13
C VAL A 670 11.29 3.22 -53.54
N GLU A 671 11.87 2.03 -53.69
CA GLU A 671 12.01 1.33 -54.98
C GLU A 671 10.66 0.97 -55.61
N GLN A 672 9.62 0.78 -54.80
CA GLN A 672 8.29 0.35 -55.23
C GLN A 672 7.26 1.49 -55.16
N ASN A 673 7.65 2.64 -54.60
CA ASN A 673 6.80 3.79 -54.32
C ASN A 673 5.49 3.39 -53.60
N LYS A 674 5.57 2.44 -52.66
CA LYS A 674 4.40 1.86 -51.96
C LYS A 674 4.71 1.59 -50.49
N TRP A 675 3.70 1.77 -49.65
CA TRP A 675 3.68 1.29 -48.27
C TRP A 675 3.42 -0.22 -48.22
N VAL A 676 4.17 -0.92 -47.37
CA VAL A 676 3.97 -2.34 -47.07
C VAL A 676 3.28 -2.44 -45.72
N GLU A 677 2.00 -2.80 -45.74
CA GLU A 677 1.18 -3.00 -44.54
C GLU A 677 1.43 -4.41 -43.95
N PHE A 678 1.58 -4.48 -42.63
CA PHE A 678 1.70 -5.72 -41.88
C PHE A 678 0.32 -6.23 -41.45
N LEU A 679 0.21 -7.53 -41.14
CA LEU A 679 -1.03 -8.09 -40.59
C LEU A 679 -1.37 -7.42 -39.25
N THR A 680 -2.66 -7.13 -39.01
CA THR A 680 -3.13 -6.42 -37.81
C THR A 680 -2.56 -6.95 -36.50
N PRO A 681 -2.47 -8.27 -36.23
CA PRO A 681 -1.89 -8.78 -34.99
C PRO A 681 -0.41 -8.39 -34.79
N ILE A 682 0.37 -8.32 -35.87
CA ILE A 682 1.79 -7.92 -35.81
C ILE A 682 1.89 -6.43 -35.49
N LEU A 683 1.09 -5.62 -36.18
CA LEU A 683 1.02 -4.17 -35.95
C LEU A 683 0.63 -3.86 -34.50
N VAL A 684 -0.43 -4.50 -33.99
CA VAL A 684 -0.88 -4.33 -32.60
C VAL A 684 0.17 -4.81 -31.61
N GLY A 685 0.80 -5.97 -31.86
CA GLY A 685 1.87 -6.50 -31.02
C GLY A 685 3.09 -5.57 -30.95
N ALA A 686 3.52 -5.02 -32.09
CA ALA A 686 4.62 -4.08 -32.17
C ALA A 686 4.31 -2.75 -31.46
N ILE A 687 3.12 -2.19 -31.68
CA ILE A 687 2.66 -0.99 -30.96
C ILE A 687 2.65 -1.23 -29.45
N THR A 688 2.16 -2.39 -29.01
CA THR A 688 2.12 -2.75 -27.59
C THR A 688 3.52 -2.96 -26.99
N ALA A 689 4.51 -3.33 -27.81
CA ALA A 689 5.90 -3.52 -27.40
C ALA A 689 6.68 -2.20 -27.28
N LEU A 690 6.28 -1.13 -28.00
CA LEU A 690 7.00 0.16 -28.01
C LEU A 690 7.14 0.80 -26.61
N PRO A 691 6.12 0.86 -25.74
CA PRO A 691 6.28 1.42 -24.40
C PRO A 691 7.18 0.60 -23.47
N GLN A 692 7.44 -0.66 -23.83
CA GLN A 692 8.19 -1.63 -23.03
C GLN A 692 9.67 -1.72 -23.46
N THR A 693 10.01 -1.20 -24.64
CA THR A 693 11.38 -1.17 -25.17
C THR A 693 12.15 0.05 -24.69
N ASN A 694 13.38 0.22 -25.19
CA ASN A 694 14.19 1.39 -24.89
C ASN A 694 13.51 2.66 -25.44
N ARG A 695 12.82 3.40 -24.57
CA ARG A 695 11.99 4.55 -24.96
C ARG A 695 12.80 5.68 -25.57
N ILE A 696 14.01 5.92 -25.09
CA ILE A 696 14.90 6.96 -25.65
C ILE A 696 15.15 6.67 -27.14
N LYS A 697 15.44 5.41 -27.48
CA LYS A 697 15.63 4.97 -28.86
C LYS A 697 14.32 4.97 -29.63
N ALA A 698 13.23 4.47 -29.04
CA ALA A 698 11.92 4.43 -29.70
C ALA A 698 11.44 5.83 -30.05
N ILE A 699 11.54 6.79 -29.14
CA ILE A 699 11.22 8.20 -29.38
C ILE A 699 12.11 8.75 -30.51
N ALA A 700 13.42 8.48 -30.51
CA ALA A 700 14.29 8.94 -31.58
C ALA A 700 13.84 8.43 -32.96
N VAL A 701 13.48 7.14 -33.07
CA VAL A 701 13.01 6.53 -34.32
C VAL A 701 11.61 7.05 -34.71
N LEU A 702 10.69 7.24 -33.76
CA LEU A 702 9.36 7.81 -34.00
C LEU A 702 9.43 9.27 -34.48
N VAL A 703 10.34 10.05 -33.89
CA VAL A 703 10.62 11.42 -34.31
C VAL A 703 11.13 11.47 -35.75
N GLU A 704 12.07 10.58 -36.10
CA GLU A 704 12.54 10.46 -37.48
C GLU A 704 11.40 10.07 -38.43
N LEU A 705 10.55 9.12 -38.03
CA LEU A 705 9.41 8.65 -38.80
C LEU A 705 8.45 9.80 -39.12
N ILE A 706 8.02 10.59 -38.11
CA ILE A 706 7.13 11.75 -38.28
C ILE A 706 7.74 12.82 -39.22
N GLY A 707 9.07 12.93 -39.23
CA GLY A 707 9.81 13.84 -40.10
C GLY A 707 9.73 13.48 -41.59
N LYS A 708 9.38 12.23 -41.95
CA LYS A 708 9.40 11.76 -43.35
C LYS A 708 8.32 12.46 -44.18
N PRO A 709 8.68 13.17 -45.28
CA PRO A 709 7.72 13.92 -46.10
C PRO A 709 6.61 13.05 -46.70
N GLN A 710 6.91 11.79 -47.02
CA GLN A 710 6.01 10.85 -47.67
C GLN A 710 5.11 10.08 -46.68
N LEU A 711 5.25 10.32 -45.38
CA LEU A 711 4.43 9.67 -44.34
C LEU A 711 2.98 10.11 -44.48
N ASP A 712 2.08 9.15 -44.65
CA ASP A 712 0.64 9.39 -44.73
C ASP A 712 0.09 9.94 -43.40
N TYR A 713 -1.08 10.56 -43.47
CA TYR A 713 -1.67 11.24 -42.32
C TYR A 713 -2.09 10.28 -41.21
N SER A 714 -2.58 9.07 -41.53
CA SER A 714 -2.98 8.08 -40.51
C SER A 714 -1.79 7.59 -39.69
N THR A 715 -0.68 7.24 -40.35
CA THR A 715 0.54 6.78 -39.69
C THR A 715 1.18 7.90 -38.89
N ARG A 716 1.16 9.14 -39.41
CA ARG A 716 1.66 10.31 -38.67
C ARG A 716 0.85 10.61 -37.42
N ARG A 717 -0.48 10.52 -37.50
CA ARG A 717 -1.39 10.68 -36.37
C ARG A 717 -1.12 9.62 -35.31
N LEU A 718 -1.01 8.36 -35.69
CA LEU A 718 -0.71 7.27 -34.77
C LEU A 718 0.65 7.46 -34.09
N ALA A 719 1.67 7.92 -34.83
CA ALA A 719 3.00 8.16 -34.27
C ALA A 719 2.98 9.31 -33.26
N ALA A 720 2.19 10.35 -33.52
CA ALA A 720 1.96 11.43 -32.56
C ALA A 720 1.25 10.95 -31.29
N SER A 721 0.24 10.08 -31.43
CA SER A 721 -0.45 9.44 -30.29
C SER A 721 0.54 8.66 -29.42
N ILE A 722 1.33 7.77 -30.04
CA ILE A 722 2.30 6.95 -29.30
C ILE A 722 3.37 7.81 -28.63
N LEU A 723 3.79 8.93 -29.23
CA LEU A 723 4.68 9.88 -28.55
C LEU A 723 4.03 10.52 -27.30
N GLY A 724 2.71 10.67 -27.28
CA GLY A 724 1.93 11.11 -26.10
C GLY A 724 1.84 10.04 -25.00
N GLU A 725 1.94 8.77 -25.36
CA GLU A 725 1.79 7.66 -24.42
C GLU A 725 3.13 7.10 -23.90
N ILE A 726 4.19 7.16 -24.72
CA ILE A 726 5.42 6.40 -24.49
C ILE A 726 6.25 6.90 -23.30
N ASP A 727 6.33 8.21 -23.11
CA ASP A 727 7.15 8.84 -22.07
C ASP A 727 6.62 10.23 -21.69
N PRO A 728 5.67 10.31 -20.73
CA PRO A 728 5.15 11.58 -20.23
C PRO A 728 6.26 12.52 -19.76
N GLY A 729 6.23 13.79 -20.17
CA GLY A 729 7.26 14.79 -19.85
C GLY A 729 8.49 14.79 -20.76
N ASN A 730 8.61 13.87 -21.73
CA ASN A 730 9.79 13.80 -22.59
C ASN A 730 9.96 15.04 -23.47
N GLN A 731 11.04 15.79 -23.26
CA GLN A 731 11.28 17.04 -23.99
C GLN A 731 11.42 16.86 -25.51
N LYS A 732 11.97 15.73 -25.99
CA LYS A 732 12.10 15.48 -27.44
C LYS A 732 10.75 15.17 -28.08
N ALA A 733 9.91 14.38 -27.40
CA ALA A 733 8.54 14.13 -27.84
C ALA A 733 7.74 15.44 -27.87
N ILE A 734 7.81 16.25 -26.81
CA ILE A 734 7.19 17.58 -26.74
C ILE A 734 7.65 18.47 -27.89
N ASP A 735 8.96 18.58 -28.12
CA ASP A 735 9.51 19.45 -29.18
C ASP A 735 8.99 19.07 -30.57
N VAL A 736 8.86 17.78 -30.85
CA VAL A 736 8.38 17.28 -32.15
C VAL A 736 6.87 17.42 -32.31
N LEU A 737 6.09 17.22 -31.25
CA LEU A 737 4.65 17.50 -31.27
C LEU A 737 4.37 19.00 -31.45
N VAL A 738 5.16 19.87 -30.81
CA VAL A 738 5.10 21.33 -31.01
C VAL A 738 5.42 21.68 -32.47
N GLU A 739 6.50 21.13 -33.04
CA GLU A 739 6.83 21.34 -34.45
C GLU A 739 5.70 20.86 -35.37
N LEU A 740 5.14 19.68 -35.08
CA LEU A 740 4.07 19.06 -35.86
C LEU A 740 2.83 19.96 -35.92
N ILE A 741 2.33 20.45 -34.78
CA ILE A 741 1.22 21.40 -34.71
C ILE A 741 1.53 22.70 -35.47
N GLY A 742 2.79 23.13 -35.49
CA GLY A 742 3.26 24.30 -36.24
C GLY A 742 3.12 24.19 -37.76
N LYS A 743 3.04 22.97 -38.32
CA LYS A 743 3.09 22.76 -39.78
C LYS A 743 1.88 23.39 -40.51
N PRO A 744 2.09 24.28 -41.51
CA PRO A 744 0.99 24.99 -42.18
C PRO A 744 0.00 24.11 -42.95
N LYS A 745 0.45 22.96 -43.47
CA LYS A 745 -0.35 22.04 -44.29
C LYS A 745 -0.67 20.71 -43.59
N LEU A 746 -0.63 20.69 -42.26
CA LEU A 746 -1.01 19.51 -41.49
C LEU A 746 -2.53 19.33 -41.50
N ASP A 747 -3.00 18.11 -41.72
CA ASP A 747 -4.40 17.72 -41.65
C ASP A 747 -4.98 17.91 -40.23
N TYR A 748 -6.31 18.08 -40.15
CA TYR A 748 -6.99 18.32 -38.88
C TYR A 748 -6.84 17.16 -37.89
N PRO A 749 -7.04 15.87 -38.27
CA PRO A 749 -6.89 14.75 -37.33
C PRO A 749 -5.49 14.65 -36.71
N THR A 750 -4.42 14.85 -37.48
CA THR A 750 -3.05 14.81 -36.93
C THR A 750 -2.77 16.01 -36.04
N ARG A 751 -3.28 17.20 -36.38
CA ARG A 751 -3.15 18.40 -35.55
C ARG A 751 -3.91 18.26 -34.23
N TRP A 752 -5.11 17.71 -34.29
CA TRP A 752 -5.92 17.35 -33.13
C TRP A 752 -5.15 16.41 -32.22
N GLN A 753 -4.65 15.29 -32.76
CA GLN A 753 -3.91 14.31 -31.96
C GLN A 753 -2.65 14.90 -31.32
N ALA A 754 -1.88 15.71 -32.05
CA ALA A 754 -0.70 16.33 -31.48
C ALA A 754 -1.03 17.30 -30.34
N ALA A 755 -2.18 17.98 -30.39
CA ALA A 755 -2.64 18.86 -29.31
C ALA A 755 -3.13 18.05 -28.09
N GLU A 756 -3.76 16.89 -28.31
CA GLU A 756 -4.14 15.95 -27.26
C GLU A 756 -2.90 15.43 -26.54
N SER A 757 -1.95 14.88 -27.30
CA SER A 757 -0.71 14.32 -26.77
C SER A 757 0.13 15.37 -26.03
N LEU A 758 0.15 16.64 -26.47
CA LEU A 758 0.76 17.73 -25.68
C LEU A 758 0.04 18.01 -24.35
N GLY A 759 -1.28 17.81 -24.30
CA GLY A 759 -2.04 17.89 -23.04
C GLY A 759 -1.67 16.77 -22.08
N GLU A 760 -1.39 15.58 -22.60
CA GLU A 760 -1.02 14.41 -21.79
C GLU A 760 0.42 14.50 -21.26
N ILE A 761 1.39 14.92 -22.09
CA ILE A 761 2.81 14.89 -21.72
C ILE A 761 3.40 16.25 -21.33
N GLY A 762 2.66 17.34 -21.58
CA GLY A 762 3.19 18.71 -21.51
C GLY A 762 2.96 19.41 -20.17
N SER A 763 2.60 18.71 -19.09
CA SER A 763 2.30 19.31 -17.78
C SER A 763 3.41 20.26 -17.31
N GLY A 764 3.08 21.54 -17.12
CA GLY A 764 4.05 22.58 -16.74
C GLY A 764 5.11 22.95 -17.79
N ASN A 765 5.12 22.33 -18.97
CA ASN A 765 6.12 22.58 -20.00
C ASN A 765 5.83 23.87 -20.77
N GLN A 766 6.69 24.87 -20.64
CA GLN A 766 6.47 26.19 -21.23
C GLN A 766 6.39 26.17 -22.77
N LYS A 767 7.10 25.26 -23.46
CA LYS A 767 7.01 25.16 -24.93
C LYS A 767 5.67 24.57 -25.38
N ALA A 768 5.18 23.54 -24.68
CA ALA A 768 3.87 22.97 -24.95
C ALA A 768 2.76 24.00 -24.71
N ILE A 769 2.84 24.72 -23.58
CA ILE A 769 1.91 25.82 -23.23
C ILE A 769 1.92 26.90 -24.31
N ASP A 770 3.10 27.37 -24.73
CA ASP A 770 3.22 28.42 -25.75
C ASP A 770 2.62 27.96 -27.10
N ALA A 771 2.89 26.71 -27.50
CA ALA A 771 2.35 26.14 -28.75
C ALA A 771 0.82 26.01 -28.73
N LEU A 772 0.23 25.54 -27.63
CA LEU A 772 -1.23 25.44 -27.48
C LEU A 772 -1.88 26.84 -27.41
N VAL A 773 -1.24 27.81 -26.76
CA VAL A 773 -1.69 29.21 -26.74
C VAL A 773 -1.68 29.82 -28.16
N GLU A 774 -0.65 29.56 -28.96
CA GLU A 774 -0.62 29.97 -30.36
C GLU A 774 -1.69 29.26 -31.19
N LEU A 775 -1.92 27.97 -30.91
CA LEU A 775 -2.93 27.17 -31.60
C LEU A 775 -4.32 27.76 -31.38
N ILE A 776 -4.77 27.98 -30.14
CA ILE A 776 -6.13 28.51 -29.86
C ILE A 776 -6.38 29.91 -30.46
N ARG A 777 -5.33 30.66 -30.79
CA ARG A 777 -5.40 31.99 -31.42
C ARG A 777 -5.54 31.95 -32.95
N LYS A 778 -5.29 30.83 -33.62
CA LYS A 778 -5.38 30.76 -35.09
C LYS A 778 -6.85 30.84 -35.54
N SER A 779 -7.14 31.81 -36.39
CA SER A 779 -8.50 32.16 -36.84
C SER A 779 -9.12 31.21 -37.90
N GLN A 780 -8.46 30.11 -38.25
CA GLN A 780 -8.85 29.17 -39.32
C GLN A 780 -8.74 27.70 -38.87
N LEU A 781 -8.84 27.43 -37.57
CA LEU A 781 -8.88 26.07 -37.05
C LEU A 781 -10.29 25.51 -37.13
N ASP A 782 -10.40 24.18 -37.20
CA ASP A 782 -11.66 23.52 -36.98
C ASP A 782 -12.04 23.62 -35.49
N ASP A 783 -13.34 23.73 -35.22
CA ASP A 783 -13.87 23.94 -33.87
C ASP A 783 -13.47 22.81 -32.90
N SER A 784 -13.31 21.57 -33.39
CA SER A 784 -12.93 20.43 -32.53
C SER A 784 -11.46 20.49 -32.10
N THR A 785 -10.53 20.81 -33.00
CA THR A 785 -9.11 21.03 -32.65
C THR A 785 -8.95 22.22 -31.72
N GLN A 786 -9.72 23.30 -31.93
CA GLN A 786 -9.67 24.46 -31.06
C GLN A 786 -10.14 24.13 -29.63
N ARG A 787 -11.30 23.46 -29.48
CA ARG A 787 -11.79 23.04 -28.16
C ARG A 787 -10.85 22.06 -27.46
N LEU A 788 -10.28 21.11 -28.17
CA LEU A 788 -9.29 20.20 -27.61
C LEU A 788 -8.06 20.97 -27.12
N ALA A 789 -7.52 21.90 -27.92
CA ALA A 789 -6.37 22.70 -27.51
C ALA A 789 -6.65 23.54 -26.25
N ILE A 790 -7.89 24.03 -26.08
CA ILE A 790 -8.34 24.72 -24.86
C ILE A 790 -8.40 23.74 -23.67
N SER A 791 -8.89 22.52 -23.90
CA SER A 791 -8.91 21.47 -22.87
C SER A 791 -7.49 21.10 -22.45
N SER A 792 -6.63 20.70 -23.40
CA SER A 792 -5.23 20.36 -23.17
C SER A 792 -4.47 21.46 -22.43
N LEU A 793 -4.66 22.73 -22.82
CA LEU A 793 -4.04 23.87 -22.14
C LEU A 793 -4.58 24.07 -20.71
N GLY A 794 -5.84 23.71 -20.46
CA GLY A 794 -6.45 23.69 -19.13
C GLY A 794 -5.85 22.60 -18.22
N GLU A 795 -5.42 21.48 -18.78
CA GLU A 795 -4.78 20.39 -18.02
C GLU A 795 -3.31 20.70 -17.69
N ILE A 796 -2.56 21.31 -18.63
CA ILE A 796 -1.11 21.53 -18.43
C ILE A 796 -0.74 22.90 -17.88
N GLY A 797 -1.68 23.86 -17.87
CA GLY A 797 -1.42 25.28 -17.69
C GLY A 797 -1.63 25.83 -16.28
N TYR A 798 -1.67 24.99 -15.23
CA TYR A 798 -1.99 25.41 -13.86
C TYR A 798 -1.09 26.58 -13.39
N GLY A 799 -1.72 27.69 -12.98
CA GLY A 799 -1.04 28.93 -12.57
C GLY A 799 -0.27 29.68 -13.68
N ASN A 800 -0.31 29.21 -14.94
CA ASN A 800 0.47 29.81 -16.01
C ASN A 800 -0.16 31.11 -16.53
N GLN A 801 0.54 32.23 -16.34
CA GLN A 801 0.05 33.57 -16.68
C GLN A 801 -0.28 33.76 -18.18
N LYS A 802 0.45 33.09 -19.09
CA LYS A 802 0.15 33.17 -20.53
C LYS A 802 -1.11 32.41 -20.89
N ALA A 803 -1.33 31.23 -20.31
CA ALA A 803 -2.54 30.44 -20.49
C ALA A 803 -3.77 31.19 -19.96
N ILE A 804 -3.66 31.74 -18.74
CA ILE A 804 -4.70 32.58 -18.11
C ILE A 804 -5.05 33.77 -19.01
N ALA A 805 -4.05 34.52 -19.48
CA ALA A 805 -4.28 35.66 -20.37
C ALA A 805 -4.96 35.26 -21.69
N ALA A 806 -4.58 34.11 -22.26
CA ALA A 806 -5.15 33.63 -23.51
C ALA A 806 -6.62 33.18 -23.36
N PHE A 807 -6.98 32.50 -22.27
CA PHE A 807 -8.38 32.16 -21.99
C PHE A 807 -9.23 33.41 -21.72
N VAL A 808 -8.71 34.37 -20.96
CA VAL A 808 -9.39 35.65 -20.70
C VAL A 808 -9.65 36.41 -22.01
N GLU A 809 -8.66 36.45 -22.91
CA GLU A 809 -8.81 37.05 -24.24
C GLU A 809 -9.88 36.32 -25.07
N LEU A 810 -9.85 34.98 -25.05
CA LEU A 810 -10.74 34.13 -25.84
C LEU A 810 -12.20 34.27 -25.37
N ILE A 811 -12.47 34.21 -24.07
CA ILE A 811 -13.79 34.41 -23.47
C ILE A 811 -14.38 35.77 -23.84
N GLY A 812 -13.54 36.80 -23.94
CA GLY A 812 -13.95 38.16 -24.33
C GLY A 812 -14.32 38.33 -25.81
N LYS A 813 -14.14 37.33 -26.68
CA LYS A 813 -14.46 37.44 -28.11
C LYS A 813 -15.96 37.31 -28.35
N SER A 814 -16.58 38.38 -28.85
CA SER A 814 -18.02 38.46 -29.07
C SER A 814 -18.58 37.47 -30.10
N GLN A 815 -17.74 36.95 -31.01
CA GLN A 815 -18.12 36.02 -32.08
C GLN A 815 -17.76 34.56 -31.77
N LEU A 816 -17.28 34.26 -30.56
CA LEU A 816 -16.95 32.90 -30.16
C LEU A 816 -18.23 32.10 -29.90
N ASP A 817 -18.29 30.87 -30.40
CA ASP A 817 -19.41 29.97 -30.14
C ASP A 817 -19.49 29.61 -28.64
N ASN A 818 -20.69 29.29 -28.18
CA ASN A 818 -20.94 29.10 -26.76
C ASN A 818 -20.29 27.84 -26.17
N SER A 819 -20.05 26.81 -26.98
CA SER A 819 -19.38 25.59 -26.53
C SER A 819 -17.89 25.85 -26.28
N THR A 820 -17.23 26.55 -27.20
CA THR A 820 -15.84 26.98 -27.03
C THR A 820 -15.68 28.00 -25.91
N ARG A 821 -16.66 28.90 -25.73
CA ARG A 821 -16.70 29.84 -24.60
C ARG A 821 -16.83 29.12 -23.25
N TRP A 822 -17.72 28.14 -23.16
CA TRP A 822 -17.88 27.29 -21.96
C TRP A 822 -16.58 26.55 -21.63
N GLN A 823 -15.98 25.87 -22.63
CA GLN A 823 -14.74 25.12 -22.44
C GLN A 823 -13.60 26.05 -21.97
N ALA A 824 -13.48 27.25 -22.53
CA ALA A 824 -12.46 28.22 -22.12
C ALA A 824 -12.67 28.71 -20.68
N ALA A 825 -13.92 28.92 -20.26
CA ALA A 825 -14.24 29.33 -18.90
C ALA A 825 -13.98 28.20 -17.88
N LEU A 826 -14.34 26.96 -18.21
CA LEU A 826 -14.01 25.78 -17.41
C LEU A 826 -12.50 25.61 -17.26
N SER A 827 -11.76 25.59 -18.39
CA SER A 827 -10.29 25.47 -18.37
C SER A 827 -9.63 26.60 -17.58
N LEU A 828 -10.13 27.84 -17.68
CA LEU A 828 -9.64 28.97 -16.89
C LEU A 828 -9.84 28.75 -15.39
N GLY A 829 -11.01 28.24 -14.99
CA GLY A 829 -11.28 27.91 -13.60
C GLY A 829 -10.41 26.77 -13.05
N LYS A 830 -10.03 25.80 -13.90
CA LYS A 830 -9.07 24.74 -13.54
C LYS A 830 -7.67 25.30 -13.28
N ILE A 831 -7.16 26.16 -14.15
CA ILE A 831 -5.79 26.67 -14.06
C ILE A 831 -5.62 27.87 -13.11
N ASP A 832 -6.71 28.58 -12.81
CA ASP A 832 -6.76 29.71 -11.88
C ASP A 832 -8.04 29.62 -11.04
N PRO A 833 -8.08 28.73 -10.04
CA PRO A 833 -9.24 28.56 -9.17
C PRO A 833 -9.66 29.90 -8.53
N GLY A 834 -10.95 30.22 -8.61
CA GLY A 834 -11.48 31.51 -8.14
C GLY A 834 -11.36 32.68 -9.13
N ASN A 835 -10.92 32.46 -10.37
CA ASN A 835 -10.86 33.51 -11.37
C ASN A 835 -12.26 34.10 -11.68
N GLN A 836 -12.47 35.37 -11.33
CA GLN A 836 -13.77 36.04 -11.49
C GLN A 836 -14.27 36.06 -12.94
N LYS A 837 -13.38 36.14 -13.94
CA LYS A 837 -13.80 36.14 -15.36
C LYS A 837 -14.31 34.78 -15.81
N ALA A 838 -13.76 33.69 -15.29
CA ALA A 838 -14.30 32.35 -15.51
C ALA A 838 -15.70 32.23 -14.89
N ILE A 839 -15.84 32.68 -13.64
CA ILE A 839 -17.11 32.69 -12.90
C ILE A 839 -18.17 33.51 -13.64
N ASP A 840 -17.86 34.75 -14.02
CA ASP A 840 -18.78 35.65 -14.72
C ASP A 840 -19.24 35.05 -16.06
N ALA A 841 -18.31 34.46 -16.82
CA ALA A 841 -18.63 33.82 -18.10
C ALA A 841 -19.52 32.58 -17.95
N LEU A 842 -19.28 31.74 -16.93
CA LEU A 842 -20.13 30.58 -16.65
C LEU A 842 -21.53 31.01 -16.18
N VAL A 843 -21.62 32.05 -15.33
CA VAL A 843 -22.91 32.63 -14.90
C VAL A 843 -23.69 33.21 -16.08
N GLU A 844 -23.03 33.91 -17.00
CA GLU A 844 -23.66 34.42 -18.23
C GLU A 844 -24.22 33.29 -19.09
N LEU A 845 -23.46 32.20 -19.26
CA LEU A 845 -23.89 31.02 -20.01
C LEU A 845 -25.09 30.33 -19.34
N ILE A 846 -25.10 30.18 -18.02
CA ILE A 846 -26.25 29.63 -17.28
C ILE A 846 -27.50 30.50 -17.50
N GLY A 847 -27.34 31.83 -17.49
CA GLY A 847 -28.42 32.80 -17.65
C GLY A 847 -28.94 32.98 -19.08
N ASN A 848 -28.26 32.44 -20.10
CA ASN A 848 -28.61 32.69 -21.50
C ASN A 848 -29.80 31.82 -21.96
N PRO A 849 -30.98 32.40 -22.25
CA PRO A 849 -32.18 31.63 -22.61
C PRO A 849 -32.11 31.03 -24.03
N GLN A 850 -31.15 31.46 -24.85
CA GLN A 850 -30.96 30.94 -26.21
C GLN A 850 -30.09 29.67 -26.26
N LEU A 851 -29.53 29.25 -25.12
CA LEU A 851 -28.75 28.03 -25.01
C LEU A 851 -29.63 26.81 -24.70
N ASP A 852 -29.23 25.66 -25.22
CA ASP A 852 -29.86 24.40 -24.86
C ASP A 852 -29.65 24.06 -23.38
N ASN A 853 -30.53 23.19 -22.86
CA ASN A 853 -30.49 22.77 -21.46
C ASN A 853 -29.18 22.07 -21.08
N SER A 854 -28.56 21.35 -22.02
CA SER A 854 -27.28 20.67 -21.81
C SER A 854 -26.14 21.65 -21.53
N THR A 855 -26.01 22.70 -22.33
CA THR A 855 -24.94 23.70 -22.21
C THR A 855 -25.09 24.49 -20.91
N ARG A 856 -26.32 24.84 -20.53
CA ARG A 856 -26.59 25.50 -19.24
C ARG A 856 -26.29 24.60 -18.04
N ARG A 857 -26.62 23.31 -18.13
CA ARG A 857 -26.31 22.32 -17.10
C ARG A 857 -24.79 22.17 -16.94
N LEU A 858 -24.07 22.00 -18.04
CA LEU A 858 -22.60 21.89 -18.03
C LEU A 858 -21.94 23.14 -17.43
N ALA A 859 -22.42 24.34 -17.78
CA ALA A 859 -21.90 25.57 -17.18
C ALA A 859 -22.16 25.66 -15.66
N ALA A 860 -23.31 25.16 -15.18
CA ALA A 860 -23.63 25.09 -13.76
C ALA A 860 -22.78 24.04 -13.02
N GLU A 861 -22.55 22.88 -13.62
CA GLU A 861 -21.65 21.83 -13.11
C GLU A 861 -20.22 22.37 -12.98
N SER A 862 -19.69 22.99 -14.05
CA SER A 862 -18.38 23.64 -14.05
C SER A 862 -18.25 24.73 -12.99
N LEU A 863 -19.30 25.52 -12.77
CA LEU A 863 -19.29 26.55 -11.72
C LEU A 863 -19.24 25.93 -10.31
N GLY A 864 -19.88 24.76 -10.12
CA GLY A 864 -19.77 23.96 -8.90
C GLY A 864 -18.36 23.45 -8.66
N GLU A 865 -17.69 22.93 -9.70
CA GLU A 865 -16.30 22.45 -9.64
C GLU A 865 -15.30 23.55 -9.27
N ILE A 866 -15.53 24.78 -9.74
CA ILE A 866 -14.64 25.93 -9.46
C ILE A 866 -14.94 26.56 -8.09
N GLY A 867 -16.20 26.50 -7.63
CA GLY A 867 -16.66 27.14 -6.39
C GLY A 867 -16.35 26.37 -5.10
N SER A 868 -15.87 25.12 -5.19
CA SER A 868 -15.46 24.28 -4.06
C SER A 868 -13.99 24.43 -3.64
N GLY A 869 -13.21 25.25 -4.35
CA GLY A 869 -11.78 25.53 -4.08
C GLY A 869 -11.51 26.57 -2.99
#